data_AF-A0A450RXF7-F1
#
_entry.id   AF-A0A450RXF7-F1
#
_cell.length_a   1.000
_cell.length_b   1.000
_cell.length_c   1.000
_cell.angle_alpha   90.00
_cell.angle_beta   90.00
_cell.angle_gamma   90.00
#
_symmetry.space_group_name_H-M   'P 1'
#
loop_
_entity.id
_entity.type
_entity.pdbx_description
1 polymer ?
#
loop_
_entity_poly.entity_id
_entity_poly.type
_entity_poly.pdbx_seq_one_letter_code
_entity_poly.pdbx_strand_id
1 'polypeptide(L)'
;MSLLAFPPCATVLRKFLLLLPIFLLGCMPQDKQTPPLACSFEEPEETDGHRRLALIVGVGEYENSKITRLDGAPEDAHRIYALLTGKDGYGFPEKNVCMLLNEQATTANFQDAFERTLIQRARPGDVAVFYYSGHGSQIADRNGDEPDEWDETFMFHDARSGGVRDFSDDAFNGLLARLHEKTRNITVILDSCNSGTATRGGDDTYIARFQPPSDGEESAVLEEGIGDSSGQWLPETLPGTVIFTAAGDGTPALERGKRGVFTDALLEALGQVGDRPLTYAQAARQITPLVSARSYQIPYFHGDLNTVVFGNTGRTRPLGWDVTKVRGNIIEFTGPPLPGIGEGAELRVYDGGVTGADTRDPRKAKAMVVIDSITGINATGHIDAALSEQPLERGDLAVLARPADDTLKISVHLRSSGKYGVIPGTRAKNLREDIENHPEANMLVSFTEDAGDFELSLDKSNRLVLRGPEHRVRMIFDRDRAVPENLWQHARQRALLQLRGEGGADFKDNETLQVRIVEAKTSNQNKCARGTWVQSEPNQEQVIPLCHAWQIEVELDEKSPKPLLVGALVLSNDGSVFGIPEDGYKEPLKPGEKVIFADILLGSPPLDVLDHVLVFGTQESNPVQWNLLADTAKTRSGKGKPMTGLYRVLDRYLRPGTRGAQRLKTVDTTTWTMTALSTRVEANSRFVTPDSGTTGKKIDKKEYTIANFNIRPYLPGNPDAALYKVLQKADWLYRYAADRYVTTGGIDGVPYKQHSWNKPTDEENLKVGIDCSRAIWFAFTRAGLPYNRSEKYQGKGYLSTAVMVGAKSRMNDEFDSCMGDPKLRIGDVLVYRDAKRGDGHTVMVIDPKKRIAWGSHGWDGNEKLLGIKEDTGIEYQRIRIKKDWERWDRSTMKRVACWRYRRFANEADTLGQRDKMPATICDADRNCGS
;
A
#
# COMPACT_ATOMS: atom_id res chain seq x y z
N MET A 1 11.39 -50.71 20.68
CA MET A 1 11.14 -52.15 20.96
C MET A 1 10.00 -52.56 20.04
N SER A 2 10.11 -53.41 19.02
CA SER A 2 11.11 -54.43 18.72
C SER A 2 11.16 -54.66 17.21
N LEU A 3 12.38 -54.91 16.71
CA LEU A 3 12.67 -55.55 15.42
C LEU A 3 12.12 -56.97 15.35
N LEU A 4 12.06 -57.54 14.14
CA LEU A 4 12.56 -58.86 13.69
C LEU A 4 11.92 -59.15 12.30
N ALA A 5 12.61 -59.06 11.15
CA ALA A 5 13.70 -59.90 10.61
C ALA A 5 13.32 -61.38 10.42
N PHE A 6 13.40 -61.91 9.18
CA PHE A 6 14.27 -63.05 8.78
C PHE A 6 14.20 -63.32 7.23
N PRO A 7 15.32 -63.72 6.57
CA PRO A 7 15.45 -64.16 5.16
C PRO A 7 15.57 -65.72 5.10
N PRO A 8 16.41 -66.45 4.30
CA PRO A 8 17.11 -66.28 2.98
C PRO A 8 17.06 -67.55 2.05
N CYS A 9 17.71 -67.54 0.87
CA CYS A 9 18.53 -68.64 0.24
C CYS A 9 18.96 -68.27 -1.22
N ALA A 10 20.24 -68.03 -1.55
CA ALA A 10 21.36 -68.96 -1.89
C ALA A 10 21.41 -69.41 -3.39
N THR A 11 22.28 -68.80 -4.25
CA THR A 11 23.61 -69.27 -4.79
C THR A 11 23.53 -70.41 -5.86
N VAL A 12 24.27 -70.50 -7.00
CA VAL A 12 25.70 -70.26 -7.29
C VAL A 12 26.11 -70.60 -8.78
N LEU A 13 27.32 -70.14 -9.22
CA LEU A 13 28.23 -70.60 -10.33
C LEU A 13 27.93 -70.24 -11.83
N ARG A 14 28.87 -69.91 -12.76
CA ARG A 14 30.35 -69.98 -12.85
C ARG A 14 30.95 -69.23 -14.09
N LYS A 15 32.07 -68.49 -13.87
CA LYS A 15 33.33 -68.24 -14.66
C LYS A 15 33.35 -67.79 -16.16
N PHE A 16 34.08 -66.68 -16.45
CA PHE A 16 35.45 -66.67 -17.02
C PHE A 16 36.11 -65.27 -16.89
N LEU A 17 37.45 -65.25 -16.80
CA LEU A 17 38.33 -64.13 -16.42
C LEU A 17 39.25 -63.78 -17.61
N LEU A 18 39.50 -62.50 -17.93
CA LEU A 18 40.71 -62.01 -18.64
C LEU A 18 40.86 -60.46 -18.58
N LEU A 19 41.90 -60.03 -17.86
CA LEU A 19 42.81 -58.87 -17.99
C LEU A 19 42.31 -57.40 -18.13
N LEU A 20 42.90 -56.56 -17.27
CA LEU A 20 42.78 -55.11 -17.00
C LEU A 20 43.63 -54.23 -17.96
N PRO A 21 43.37 -52.91 -18.14
CA PRO A 21 43.72 -51.93 -17.11
C PRO A 21 42.72 -50.78 -16.86
N ILE A 22 42.88 -50.25 -15.64
CA ILE A 22 42.23 -49.12 -14.99
C ILE A 22 42.21 -47.87 -15.88
N PHE A 23 41.01 -47.35 -16.15
CA PHE A 23 40.77 -45.92 -16.35
C PHE A 23 39.90 -45.45 -15.18
N LEU A 24 40.47 -44.56 -14.36
CA LEU A 24 39.73 -43.75 -13.40
C LEU A 24 38.77 -42.84 -14.17
N LEU A 25 37.53 -43.28 -14.38
CA LEU A 25 36.43 -42.35 -14.62
C LEU A 25 36.02 -41.80 -13.26
N GLY A 26 36.37 -40.53 -13.02
CA GLY A 26 35.80 -39.77 -11.93
C GLY A 26 34.28 -39.80 -12.01
N CYS A 27 33.63 -39.88 -10.85
CA CYS A 27 32.21 -39.55 -10.71
C CYS A 27 31.98 -38.17 -11.31
N MET A 28 31.38 -38.10 -12.50
CA MET A 28 30.71 -36.89 -12.94
C MET A 28 29.48 -36.70 -12.05
N PRO A 29 29.21 -35.48 -11.55
CA PRO A 29 27.94 -35.18 -10.90
C PRO A 29 26.81 -35.40 -11.92
N GLN A 30 25.71 -36.01 -11.50
CA GLN A 30 24.50 -36.08 -12.33
C GLN A 30 24.03 -34.65 -12.61
N ASP A 31 24.04 -34.24 -13.89
CA ASP A 31 23.33 -33.05 -14.34
C ASP A 31 21.86 -33.19 -13.94
N LYS A 32 21.39 -32.27 -13.07
CA LYS A 32 19.96 -32.11 -12.83
C LYS A 32 19.35 -31.56 -14.12
N GLN A 33 18.74 -32.43 -14.93
CA GLN A 33 18.06 -32.01 -16.16
C GLN A 33 16.85 -31.13 -15.82
N THR A 34 16.75 -29.98 -16.47
CA THR A 34 15.60 -29.07 -16.39
C THR A 34 14.30 -29.83 -16.71
N PRO A 35 13.22 -29.66 -15.93
CA PRO A 35 11.94 -30.31 -16.23
C PRO A 35 11.46 -29.93 -17.64
N PRO A 36 10.90 -30.88 -18.41
CA PRO A 36 10.43 -30.60 -19.76
C PRO A 36 9.29 -29.58 -19.74
N LEU A 37 9.29 -28.69 -20.72
CA LEU A 37 8.26 -27.67 -20.91
C LEU A 37 6.91 -28.33 -21.23
N ALA A 38 5.92 -28.16 -20.36
CA ALA A 38 4.62 -28.83 -20.44
C ALA A 38 3.57 -28.10 -21.32
N CYS A 39 3.98 -27.11 -22.11
CA CYS A 39 3.07 -26.27 -22.90
C CYS A 39 2.77 -26.84 -24.29
N SER A 40 1.54 -26.61 -24.77
CA SER A 40 1.17 -26.93 -26.16
C SER A 40 1.68 -25.86 -27.12
N PHE A 41 2.35 -26.31 -28.18
CA PHE A 41 2.86 -25.47 -29.28
C PHE A 41 2.16 -25.78 -30.61
N GLU A 42 0.94 -26.32 -30.53
CA GLU A 42 0.10 -26.50 -31.71
C GLU A 42 -0.30 -25.14 -32.31
N GLU A 43 -0.78 -25.17 -33.56
CA GLU A 43 -1.30 -23.96 -34.22
C GLU A 43 -2.37 -23.31 -33.33
N PRO A 44 -2.20 -22.01 -32.98
CA PRO A 44 -3.13 -21.33 -32.10
C PRO A 44 -4.49 -21.20 -32.77
N GLU A 45 -5.52 -21.30 -31.95
CA GLU A 45 -6.90 -21.06 -32.38
C GLU A 45 -7.25 -19.59 -32.29
N GLU A 46 -8.01 -19.14 -33.27
CA GLU A 46 -8.52 -17.79 -33.33
C GLU A 46 -9.88 -17.72 -32.64
N THR A 47 -10.10 -16.65 -31.88
CA THR A 47 -11.36 -16.31 -31.25
C THR A 47 -11.74 -14.93 -31.76
N ASP A 48 -12.92 -14.81 -32.37
CA ASP A 48 -13.39 -13.56 -32.99
C ASP A 48 -12.43 -12.97 -34.05
N GLY A 49 -11.73 -13.84 -34.80
CA GLY A 49 -10.82 -13.43 -35.88
C GLY A 49 -9.42 -13.00 -35.43
N HIS A 50 -9.08 -13.18 -34.16
CA HIS A 50 -7.76 -12.86 -33.59
C HIS A 50 -7.27 -14.00 -32.69
N ARG A 51 -5.95 -14.15 -32.55
CA ARG A 51 -5.37 -15.07 -31.57
C ARG A 51 -5.33 -14.38 -30.21
N ARG A 52 -5.71 -15.12 -29.17
CA ARG A 52 -5.56 -14.70 -27.77
C ARG A 52 -4.55 -15.64 -27.12
N LEU A 53 -3.35 -15.15 -26.88
CA LEU A 53 -2.18 -15.90 -26.41
C LEU A 53 -1.85 -15.48 -24.98
N ALA A 54 -1.53 -16.44 -24.10
CA ALA A 54 -1.12 -16.11 -22.75
C ALA A 54 0.04 -16.97 -22.23
N LEU A 55 0.93 -16.34 -21.47
CA LEU A 55 1.92 -17.02 -20.64
C LEU A 55 1.65 -16.66 -19.17
N ILE A 56 1.41 -17.67 -18.36
CA ILE A 56 1.06 -17.55 -16.95
C ILE A 56 2.14 -18.25 -16.13
N VAL A 57 2.75 -17.54 -15.18
CA VAL A 57 3.86 -18.06 -14.37
C VAL A 57 3.54 -17.88 -12.90
N GLY A 58 3.62 -18.97 -12.12
CA GLY A 58 3.43 -18.98 -10.67
C GLY A 58 4.58 -19.70 -9.97
N VAL A 59 5.38 -18.97 -9.19
CA VAL A 59 6.56 -19.50 -8.51
C VAL A 59 6.39 -19.43 -7.00
N GLY A 60 6.06 -20.57 -6.39
CA GLY A 60 5.94 -20.73 -4.95
C GLY A 60 7.08 -21.49 -4.29
N GLU A 61 7.73 -22.34 -5.08
CA GLU A 61 8.86 -23.17 -4.64
C GLU A 61 10.13 -22.79 -5.38
N TYR A 62 11.23 -22.64 -4.64
CA TYR A 62 12.53 -22.25 -5.17
C TYR A 62 13.56 -23.34 -4.85
N GLU A 63 14.45 -23.66 -5.79
CA GLU A 63 15.52 -24.64 -5.59
C GLU A 63 16.49 -24.17 -4.48
N ASN A 64 16.74 -22.86 -4.42
CA ASN A 64 17.48 -22.27 -3.33
C ASN A 64 16.62 -22.17 -2.06
N SER A 65 16.88 -23.04 -1.10
CA SER A 65 16.17 -23.11 0.18
C SER A 65 16.30 -21.88 1.09
N LYS A 66 17.14 -20.90 0.73
CA LYS A 66 17.22 -19.60 1.43
C LYS A 66 16.13 -18.61 0.98
N ILE A 67 15.48 -18.87 -0.17
CA ILE A 67 14.35 -18.09 -0.65
C ILE A 67 13.09 -18.60 0.05
N THR A 68 12.27 -17.68 0.56
CA THR A 68 11.04 -18.03 1.26
C THR A 68 10.03 -18.65 0.28
N ARG A 69 9.24 -19.62 0.74
CA ARG A 69 8.18 -20.24 -0.07
C ARG A 69 6.94 -19.36 -0.10
N LEU A 70 6.25 -19.34 -1.25
CA LEU A 70 4.99 -18.64 -1.47
C LEU A 70 3.91 -19.65 -1.86
N ASP A 71 3.07 -20.05 -0.92
CA ASP A 71 2.06 -21.09 -1.17
C ASP A 71 0.97 -20.64 -2.17
N GLY A 72 0.70 -19.33 -2.28
CA GLY A 72 -0.37 -18.77 -3.07
C GLY A 72 0.01 -18.33 -4.47
N ALA A 73 1.30 -18.16 -4.78
CA ALA A 73 1.71 -17.77 -6.13
C ALA A 73 1.31 -18.79 -7.21
N PRO A 74 1.48 -20.11 -7.01
CA PRO A 74 0.97 -21.13 -7.95
C PRO A 74 -0.57 -21.18 -8.02
N GLU A 75 -1.25 -20.98 -6.89
CA GLU A 75 -2.72 -20.96 -6.84
C GLU A 75 -3.31 -19.76 -7.60
N ASP A 76 -2.67 -18.60 -7.49
CA ASP A 76 -3.07 -17.41 -8.24
C ASP A 76 -2.91 -17.61 -9.75
N ALA A 77 -1.81 -18.24 -10.19
CA ALA A 77 -1.61 -18.63 -11.58
C ALA A 77 -2.73 -19.56 -12.10
N HIS A 78 -3.12 -20.59 -11.33
CA HIS A 78 -4.24 -21.46 -11.67
C HIS A 78 -5.57 -20.69 -11.82
N ARG A 79 -5.82 -19.70 -10.96
CA ARG A 79 -7.07 -18.94 -10.97
C ARG A 79 -7.13 -17.96 -12.15
N ILE A 80 -5.99 -17.36 -12.52
CA ILE A 80 -5.90 -16.54 -13.73
C ILE A 80 -6.05 -17.42 -14.98
N TYR A 81 -5.45 -18.61 -15.01
CA TYR A 81 -5.71 -19.56 -16.09
C TYR A 81 -7.22 -19.83 -16.24
N ALA A 82 -7.90 -20.15 -15.13
CA ALA A 82 -9.34 -20.39 -15.14
C ALA A 82 -10.18 -19.17 -15.56
N LEU A 83 -9.77 -17.94 -15.20
CA LEU A 83 -10.40 -16.70 -15.66
C LEU A 83 -10.30 -16.52 -17.18
N LEU A 84 -9.15 -16.86 -17.76
CA LEU A 84 -8.89 -16.66 -19.19
C LEU A 84 -9.55 -17.75 -20.06
N THR A 85 -9.46 -19.01 -19.64
CA THR A 85 -9.87 -20.19 -20.43
C THR A 85 -11.25 -20.73 -20.07
N GLY A 86 -11.75 -20.42 -18.86
CA GLY A 86 -12.99 -20.96 -18.34
C GLY A 86 -14.24 -20.51 -19.11
N LYS A 87 -15.34 -21.26 -18.89
CA LYS A 87 -16.67 -20.89 -19.38
C LYS A 87 -17.02 -19.47 -18.90
N ASP A 88 -17.51 -18.64 -19.82
CA ASP A 88 -17.81 -17.21 -19.60
C ASP A 88 -16.58 -16.34 -19.19
N GLY A 89 -15.37 -16.87 -19.36
CA GLY A 89 -14.08 -16.18 -19.17
C GLY A 89 -13.73 -15.26 -20.34
N TYR A 90 -12.42 -14.97 -20.49
CA TYR A 90 -11.95 -14.05 -21.54
C TYR A 90 -11.70 -14.72 -22.91
N GLY A 91 -12.09 -15.97 -23.08
CA GLY A 91 -12.09 -16.66 -24.37
C GLY A 91 -10.70 -16.94 -24.90
N PHE A 92 -9.76 -17.29 -24.02
CA PHE A 92 -8.45 -17.80 -24.43
C PHE A 92 -8.58 -19.32 -24.61
N PRO A 93 -8.37 -19.87 -25.83
CA PRO A 93 -8.33 -21.32 -26.01
C PRO A 93 -7.20 -21.93 -25.17
N GLU A 94 -7.45 -23.07 -24.52
CA GLU A 94 -6.46 -23.71 -23.62
C GLU A 94 -5.10 -23.94 -24.31
N LYS A 95 -5.09 -24.36 -25.58
CA LYS A 95 -3.86 -24.55 -26.38
C LYS A 95 -3.10 -23.26 -26.73
N ASN A 96 -3.70 -22.10 -26.50
CA ASN A 96 -3.05 -20.80 -26.67
C ASN A 96 -2.44 -20.28 -25.36
N VAL A 97 -2.67 -20.98 -24.25
CA VAL A 97 -2.19 -20.58 -22.92
C VAL A 97 -1.11 -21.55 -22.46
N CYS A 98 0.07 -21.03 -22.13
CA CYS A 98 1.14 -21.76 -21.50
C CYS A 98 1.18 -21.38 -20.01
N MET A 99 1.23 -22.37 -19.12
CA MET A 99 1.31 -22.15 -17.67
C MET A 99 2.54 -22.85 -17.11
N LEU A 100 3.40 -22.10 -16.40
CA LEU A 100 4.59 -22.61 -15.73
C LEU A 100 4.43 -22.47 -14.22
N LEU A 101 4.54 -23.58 -13.49
CA LEU A 101 4.40 -23.60 -12.04
C LEU A 101 5.65 -24.19 -11.39
N ASN A 102 6.11 -23.57 -10.30
CA ASN A 102 7.18 -24.09 -9.45
C ASN A 102 8.37 -24.63 -10.26
N GLU A 103 8.69 -25.92 -10.14
CA GLU A 103 9.86 -26.55 -10.77
C GLU A 103 9.91 -26.38 -12.30
N GLN A 104 8.76 -26.19 -12.95
CA GLN A 104 8.69 -25.94 -14.40
C GLN A 104 9.07 -24.50 -14.75
N ALA A 105 8.87 -23.54 -13.85
CA ALA A 105 9.15 -22.13 -14.04
C ALA A 105 10.62 -21.82 -13.76
N THR A 106 11.53 -22.47 -14.48
CA THR A 106 12.95 -22.12 -14.52
C THR A 106 13.18 -20.95 -15.47
N THR A 107 14.31 -20.25 -15.32
CA THR A 107 14.67 -19.11 -16.18
C THR A 107 14.71 -19.54 -17.65
N ALA A 108 15.31 -20.70 -17.95
CA ALA A 108 15.38 -21.23 -19.31
C ALA A 108 14.00 -21.60 -19.88
N ASN A 109 13.15 -22.27 -19.09
CA ASN A 109 11.79 -22.63 -19.52
C ASN A 109 10.91 -21.39 -19.72
N PHE A 110 11.05 -20.37 -18.87
CA PHE A 110 10.36 -19.10 -19.04
C PHE A 110 10.74 -18.44 -20.37
N GLN A 111 12.03 -18.33 -20.68
CA GLN A 111 12.50 -17.74 -21.94
C GLN A 111 11.99 -18.53 -23.16
N ASP A 112 12.09 -19.87 -23.15
CA ASP A 112 11.58 -20.73 -24.25
C ASP A 112 10.06 -20.60 -24.40
N ALA A 113 9.33 -20.57 -23.28
CA ALA A 113 7.88 -20.40 -23.27
C ALA A 113 7.46 -19.03 -23.79
N PHE A 114 8.14 -17.94 -23.40
CA PHE A 114 7.83 -16.59 -23.87
C PHE A 114 8.05 -16.48 -25.37
N GLU A 115 9.17 -17.00 -25.86
CA GLU A 115 9.51 -17.05 -27.28
C GLU A 115 8.45 -17.82 -28.09
N ARG A 116 8.18 -19.06 -27.69
CA ARG A 116 7.36 -19.99 -28.49
C ARG A 116 5.86 -19.79 -28.31
N THR A 117 5.41 -19.32 -27.15
CA THR A 117 3.98 -19.10 -26.87
C THR A 117 3.52 -17.73 -27.34
N LEU A 118 4.33 -16.69 -27.14
CA LEU A 118 3.93 -15.31 -27.43
C LEU A 118 4.58 -14.82 -28.73
N ILE A 119 5.90 -14.71 -28.80
CA ILE A 119 6.60 -14.03 -29.91
C ILE A 119 6.40 -14.74 -31.25
N GLN A 120 6.60 -16.06 -31.31
CA GLN A 120 6.52 -16.80 -32.57
C GLN A 120 5.09 -17.00 -33.08
N ARG A 121 4.10 -16.97 -32.18
CA ARG A 121 2.69 -17.24 -32.51
C ARG A 121 1.88 -15.97 -32.77
N ALA A 122 2.30 -14.83 -32.23
CA ALA A 122 1.60 -13.55 -32.38
C ALA A 122 1.70 -12.98 -33.80
N ARG A 123 0.61 -12.36 -34.25
CA ARG A 123 0.46 -11.61 -35.49
C ARG A 123 -0.12 -10.21 -35.19
N PRO A 124 -0.05 -9.26 -36.13
CA PRO A 124 -0.65 -7.95 -35.93
C PRO A 124 -2.14 -8.04 -35.59
N GLY A 125 -2.54 -7.41 -34.49
CA GLY A 125 -3.92 -7.39 -33.99
C GLY A 125 -4.26 -8.47 -32.97
N ASP A 126 -3.40 -9.47 -32.78
CA ASP A 126 -3.58 -10.51 -31.76
C ASP A 126 -3.42 -9.94 -30.34
N VAL A 127 -4.00 -10.61 -29.35
CA VAL A 127 -3.88 -10.26 -27.94
C VAL A 127 -2.84 -11.15 -27.27
N ALA A 128 -1.89 -10.56 -26.57
CA ALA A 128 -0.89 -11.28 -25.79
C ALA A 128 -0.94 -10.87 -24.32
N VAL A 129 -1.02 -11.85 -23.43
CA VAL A 129 -1.05 -11.65 -21.97
C VAL A 129 0.12 -12.34 -21.31
N PHE A 130 0.83 -11.62 -20.46
CA PHE A 130 1.81 -12.19 -19.54
C PHE A 130 1.35 -11.94 -18.10
N TYR A 131 1.24 -13.02 -17.33
CA TYR A 131 0.96 -12.96 -15.89
C TYR A 131 2.10 -13.61 -15.12
N TYR A 132 2.62 -12.92 -14.11
CA TYR A 132 3.62 -13.44 -13.20
C TYR A 132 3.19 -13.26 -11.74
N SER A 133 3.36 -14.32 -10.95
CA SER A 133 3.17 -14.33 -9.51
C SER A 133 4.34 -15.07 -8.86
N GLY A 134 5.04 -14.41 -7.95
CA GLY A 134 6.28 -14.93 -7.34
C GLY A 134 7.09 -13.83 -6.66
N HIS A 135 8.27 -14.18 -6.15
CA HIS A 135 9.18 -13.21 -5.55
C HIS A 135 9.82 -12.32 -6.61
N GLY A 136 9.89 -11.02 -6.30
CA GLY A 136 10.79 -10.11 -6.99
C GLY A 136 11.93 -9.69 -6.07
N SER A 137 12.98 -9.12 -6.67
CA SER A 137 14.18 -8.65 -5.96
C SER A 137 14.83 -7.47 -6.69
N GLN A 138 15.98 -7.02 -6.20
CA GLN A 138 16.81 -6.00 -6.85
C GLN A 138 18.24 -6.51 -7.02
N ILE A 139 18.89 -6.09 -8.09
CA ILE A 139 20.33 -6.23 -8.33
C ILE A 139 20.94 -4.86 -8.59
N ALA A 140 22.23 -4.67 -8.32
CA ALA A 140 22.85 -3.37 -8.57
C ALA A 140 22.90 -3.09 -10.07
N ASP A 141 22.42 -1.91 -10.49
CA ASP A 141 22.45 -1.40 -11.87
C ASP A 141 23.91 -1.35 -12.36
N ARG A 142 24.14 -1.85 -13.58
CA ARG A 142 25.47 -1.89 -14.21
C ARG A 142 25.59 -1.00 -15.46
N ASN A 143 24.49 -0.45 -15.97
CA ASN A 143 24.38 0.41 -17.16
C ASN A 143 24.32 1.89 -16.77
N GLY A 144 23.87 2.20 -15.56
CA GLY A 144 23.75 3.56 -15.04
C GLY A 144 22.62 4.35 -15.69
N ASP A 145 21.63 3.66 -16.24
CA ASP A 145 20.39 4.22 -16.78
C ASP A 145 19.33 4.42 -15.70
N GLU A 146 19.46 3.79 -14.52
CA GLU A 146 18.51 3.95 -13.44
C GLU A 146 18.91 5.04 -12.41
N PRO A 147 17.96 5.87 -11.96
CA PRO A 147 18.24 6.99 -11.07
C PRO A 147 18.56 6.58 -9.61
N ASP A 148 18.28 5.33 -9.21
CA ASP A 148 18.54 4.80 -7.87
C ASP A 148 19.61 3.70 -7.81
N GLU A 149 20.19 3.33 -8.96
CA GLU A 149 21.29 2.36 -9.14
C GLU A 149 20.88 0.88 -8.86
N TRP A 150 19.62 0.47 -9.07
CA TRP A 150 19.16 -0.91 -8.80
C TRP A 150 18.11 -1.48 -9.77
N ASP A 151 18.54 -2.33 -10.72
CA ASP A 151 17.62 -3.07 -11.60
C ASP A 151 16.66 -3.99 -10.82
N GLU A 152 15.44 -4.10 -11.32
CA GLU A 152 14.37 -4.88 -10.73
C GLU A 152 14.31 -6.26 -11.36
N THR A 153 14.03 -7.30 -10.55
CA THR A 153 14.22 -8.69 -11.02
C THR A 153 13.09 -9.62 -10.65
N PHE A 154 12.81 -10.56 -11.54
CA PHE A 154 11.97 -11.72 -11.28
C PHE A 154 12.79 -12.87 -10.70
N MET A 155 12.22 -13.59 -9.74
CA MET A 155 12.79 -14.83 -9.25
C MET A 155 12.02 -16.04 -9.81
N PHE A 156 12.69 -16.80 -10.67
CA PHE A 156 12.23 -18.11 -11.15
C PHE A 156 12.69 -19.22 -10.19
N HIS A 157 12.22 -20.45 -10.40
CA HIS A 157 12.48 -21.58 -9.50
C HIS A 157 13.97 -21.82 -9.25
N ASP A 158 14.80 -21.67 -10.29
CA ASP A 158 16.25 -21.86 -10.25
C ASP A 158 17.02 -20.60 -9.85
N ALA A 159 16.33 -19.50 -9.52
CA ALA A 159 16.97 -18.25 -9.12
C ALA A 159 17.95 -18.48 -7.95
N ARG A 160 19.17 -17.97 -8.12
CA ARG A 160 20.28 -18.08 -7.16
C ARG A 160 20.66 -19.53 -6.83
N SER A 161 20.41 -20.46 -7.74
CA SER A 161 20.82 -21.86 -7.65
C SER A 161 21.65 -22.25 -8.87
N GLY A 162 22.64 -23.12 -8.68
CA GLY A 162 23.43 -23.66 -9.81
C GLY A 162 24.14 -22.62 -10.68
N GLY A 163 24.36 -21.39 -10.20
CA GLY A 163 24.93 -20.28 -10.96
C GLY A 163 23.91 -19.45 -11.78
N VAL A 164 22.62 -19.76 -11.66
CA VAL A 164 21.53 -18.98 -12.27
C VAL A 164 21.25 -17.75 -11.42
N ARG A 165 21.14 -16.58 -12.06
CA ARG A 165 20.85 -15.29 -11.41
C ARG A 165 19.36 -14.98 -11.49
N ASP A 166 18.93 -13.96 -10.75
CA ASP A 166 17.60 -13.38 -10.91
C ASP A 166 17.47 -12.82 -12.34
N PHE A 167 16.25 -12.83 -12.89
CA PHE A 167 15.99 -12.40 -14.26
C PHE A 167 15.64 -10.91 -14.26
N SER A 168 16.45 -10.07 -14.90
CA SER A 168 16.24 -8.61 -14.89
C SER A 168 15.07 -8.16 -15.75
N ASP A 169 14.47 -7.04 -15.33
CA ASP A 169 13.58 -6.19 -16.11
C ASP A 169 14.16 -5.83 -17.48
N ASP A 170 15.44 -5.51 -17.62
CA ASP A 170 16.09 -5.24 -18.91
C ASP A 170 15.96 -6.40 -19.89
N ALA A 171 16.21 -7.63 -19.41
CA ALA A 171 16.07 -8.83 -20.21
C ALA A 171 14.59 -9.08 -20.57
N PHE A 172 13.68 -8.79 -19.64
CA PHE A 172 12.25 -8.86 -19.87
C PHE A 172 11.76 -7.82 -20.89
N ASN A 173 12.27 -6.59 -20.82
CA ASN A 173 11.99 -5.47 -21.71
C ASN A 173 12.44 -5.79 -23.13
N GLY A 174 13.58 -6.46 -23.29
CA GLY A 174 14.02 -7.02 -24.57
C GLY A 174 13.04 -8.05 -25.16
N LEU A 175 12.49 -8.95 -24.34
CA LEU A 175 11.47 -9.92 -24.77
C LEU A 175 10.16 -9.22 -25.15
N LEU A 176 9.73 -8.24 -24.36
CA LEU A 176 8.51 -7.48 -24.61
C LEU A 176 8.61 -6.61 -25.87
N ALA A 177 9.76 -5.97 -26.12
CA ALA A 177 10.00 -5.22 -27.35
C ALA A 177 9.84 -6.12 -28.58
N ARG A 178 10.40 -7.34 -28.55
CA ARG A 178 10.26 -8.33 -29.63
C ARG A 178 8.81 -8.81 -29.81
N LEU A 179 8.05 -8.96 -28.72
CA LEU A 179 6.61 -9.25 -28.80
C LEU A 179 5.83 -8.06 -29.38
N HIS A 180 6.21 -6.84 -29.01
CA HIS A 180 5.60 -5.60 -29.46
C HIS A 180 5.77 -5.35 -30.96
N GLU A 181 6.84 -5.87 -31.57
CA GLU A 181 7.01 -5.92 -33.02
C GLU A 181 5.96 -6.81 -33.73
N LYS A 182 5.37 -7.79 -33.01
CA LYS A 182 4.36 -8.71 -33.54
C LYS A 182 2.95 -8.19 -33.33
N THR A 183 2.65 -7.69 -32.13
CA THR A 183 1.35 -7.13 -31.80
C THR A 183 1.47 -5.99 -30.80
N ARG A 184 0.53 -5.03 -30.86
CA ARG A 184 0.45 -3.91 -29.92
C ARG A 184 -0.46 -4.18 -28.73
N ASN A 185 -1.34 -5.18 -28.79
CA ASN A 185 -2.30 -5.49 -27.73
C ASN A 185 -1.65 -6.40 -26.67
N ILE A 186 -0.77 -5.83 -25.86
CA ILE A 186 0.00 -6.56 -24.84
C ILE A 186 -0.50 -6.18 -23.45
N THR A 187 -0.74 -7.17 -22.61
CA THR A 187 -1.04 -6.96 -21.18
C THR A 187 -0.04 -7.68 -20.30
N VAL A 188 0.58 -6.95 -19.39
CA VAL A 188 1.51 -7.46 -18.39
C VAL A 188 0.86 -7.30 -17.02
N ILE A 189 0.75 -8.39 -16.27
CA ILE A 189 0.16 -8.41 -14.92
C ILE A 189 1.16 -9.05 -13.97
N LEU A 190 1.54 -8.31 -12.93
CA LEU A 190 2.63 -8.68 -12.03
C LEU A 190 2.14 -8.67 -10.59
N ASP A 191 2.00 -9.84 -9.99
CA ASP A 191 1.73 -10.00 -8.58
C ASP A 191 3.02 -10.32 -7.80
N SER A 192 3.92 -9.33 -7.80
CA SER A 192 5.28 -9.42 -7.25
C SER A 192 5.79 -8.06 -6.75
N CYS A 193 6.85 -8.03 -5.94
CA CYS A 193 7.49 -6.82 -5.40
C CYS A 193 8.91 -6.66 -5.93
N ASN A 194 9.32 -5.47 -6.37
CA ASN A 194 10.71 -5.23 -6.74
C ASN A 194 11.41 -4.10 -5.97
N SER A 195 10.72 -3.32 -5.14
CA SER A 195 11.39 -2.22 -4.41
C SER A 195 12.05 -2.67 -3.10
N GLY A 196 13.33 -2.36 -2.87
CA GLY A 196 14.05 -2.61 -1.61
C GLY A 196 13.50 -1.85 -0.39
N THR A 197 12.62 -0.87 -0.62
CA THR A 197 11.83 -0.22 0.43
C THR A 197 10.68 -1.08 0.96
N ALA A 198 10.28 -2.13 0.21
CA ALA A 198 9.24 -3.11 0.55
C ALA A 198 9.63 -4.06 1.68
N THR A 199 10.90 -4.06 2.10
CA THR A 199 11.41 -4.76 3.31
C THR A 199 10.82 -4.26 4.65
N ARG A 200 9.85 -3.34 4.63
CA ARG A 200 9.19 -2.80 5.84
C ARG A 200 7.99 -3.62 6.33
N GLY A 201 7.76 -4.82 5.80
CA GLY A 201 6.79 -5.78 6.35
C GLY A 201 7.52 -6.82 7.18
N GLY A 202 7.71 -6.57 8.47
CA GLY A 202 8.02 -7.63 9.42
C GLY A 202 6.75 -7.96 10.18
N ASP A 203 5.98 -8.96 9.78
CA ASP A 203 5.06 -9.71 10.65
C ASP A 203 4.34 -10.84 9.92
N ASP A 204 4.08 -11.93 10.65
CA ASP A 204 3.60 -13.26 10.22
C ASP A 204 2.23 -13.31 9.50
N THR A 205 1.55 -12.19 9.23
CA THR A 205 0.19 -12.19 8.62
C THR A 205 0.22 -12.24 7.11
N TYR A 206 1.17 -11.49 6.55
CA TYR A 206 1.30 -11.27 5.12
C TYR A 206 2.70 -11.66 4.73
N ILE A 207 2.81 -12.53 3.74
CA ILE A 207 4.10 -12.83 3.14
C ILE A 207 4.30 -11.83 2.01
N ALA A 208 5.30 -10.97 2.15
CA ALA A 208 5.69 -10.07 1.08
C ALA A 208 6.28 -10.90 -0.06
N ARG A 209 5.84 -10.66 -1.29
CA ARG A 209 6.40 -11.27 -2.51
C ARG A 209 7.70 -10.60 -2.94
N PHE A 210 8.57 -10.36 -1.96
CA PHE A 210 9.89 -9.73 -2.10
C PHE A 210 10.95 -10.60 -1.45
N GLN A 211 12.07 -10.79 -2.13
CA GLN A 211 13.26 -11.38 -1.54
C GLN A 211 14.36 -10.32 -1.49
N PRO A 212 15.09 -10.13 -0.37
CA PRO A 212 16.23 -9.22 -0.33
C PRO A 212 17.33 -9.59 -1.34
N PRO A 213 18.08 -8.61 -1.87
CA PRO A 213 19.28 -8.87 -2.67
C PRO A 213 20.26 -9.79 -1.93
N SER A 214 21.00 -10.63 -2.65
CA SER A 214 21.99 -11.51 -2.03
C SER A 214 23.26 -10.72 -1.66
N ASP A 215 23.66 -10.75 -0.39
CA ASP A 215 24.95 -10.23 0.07
C ASP A 215 26.11 -11.09 -0.50
N GLY A 216 26.64 -10.73 -1.67
CA GLY A 216 28.03 -11.04 -2.02
C GLY A 216 28.33 -11.98 -3.19
N GLU A 217 27.77 -11.79 -4.39
CA GLU A 217 28.41 -12.29 -5.61
C GLU A 217 28.67 -11.17 -6.63
N GLU A 218 29.93 -10.72 -6.70
CA GLU A 218 30.46 -9.91 -7.80
C GLU A 218 30.64 -10.77 -9.07
N SER A 219 30.43 -10.14 -10.24
CA SER A 219 30.80 -10.56 -11.62
C SER A 219 29.75 -11.38 -12.39
N ALA A 220 29.52 -11.31 -13.71
CA ALA A 220 30.17 -10.64 -14.85
C ALA A 220 29.10 -10.00 -15.80
N VAL A 221 29.54 -9.15 -16.74
CA VAL A 221 28.72 -8.36 -17.69
C VAL A 221 28.14 -9.25 -18.80
N LEU A 222 26.83 -9.13 -19.07
CA LEU A 222 26.22 -9.55 -20.34
C LEU A 222 25.76 -8.30 -21.09
N GLU A 223 25.84 -8.34 -22.43
CA GLU A 223 25.78 -7.22 -23.35
C GLU A 223 24.45 -6.43 -23.36
N GLU A 224 24.62 -5.15 -23.70
CA GLU A 224 23.69 -4.02 -23.88
C GLU A 224 22.23 -4.37 -24.22
N GLY A 225 21.34 -4.24 -23.21
CA GLY A 225 19.90 -4.05 -23.40
C GLY A 225 19.56 -2.58 -23.72
N ILE A 226 18.40 -2.35 -24.31
CA ILE A 226 17.87 -1.00 -24.56
C ILE A 226 17.37 -0.46 -23.23
N GLY A 227 18.21 0.29 -22.52
CA GLY A 227 17.91 0.87 -21.23
C GLY A 227 16.71 1.82 -21.24
N ASP A 228 15.93 1.79 -20.17
CA ASP A 228 14.93 2.81 -19.90
C ASP A 228 15.45 3.78 -18.84
N SER A 229 15.51 5.05 -19.20
CA SER A 229 16.03 6.10 -18.32
C SER A 229 15.09 6.47 -17.16
N SER A 230 14.09 5.64 -16.85
CA SER A 230 12.90 6.02 -16.08
C SER A 230 12.86 5.52 -14.64
N GLY A 231 13.68 4.53 -14.26
CA GLY A 231 13.52 3.86 -12.95
C GLY A 231 12.10 3.31 -12.78
N GLN A 232 11.48 2.87 -13.88
CA GLN A 232 10.17 2.26 -13.95
C GLN A 232 10.33 0.96 -14.72
N TRP A 233 9.54 -0.05 -14.37
CA TRP A 233 9.64 -1.41 -14.93
C TRP A 233 9.72 -1.57 -16.45
N LEU A 234 9.24 -0.58 -17.22
CA LEU A 234 9.11 -0.63 -18.66
C LEU A 234 9.27 0.77 -19.23
N PRO A 235 9.96 0.94 -20.39
CA PRO A 235 10.09 2.24 -21.03
C PRO A 235 8.71 2.76 -21.45
N GLU A 236 8.49 4.07 -21.29
CA GLU A 236 7.32 4.82 -21.80
C GLU A 236 7.10 4.67 -23.33
N THR A 237 7.96 3.92 -24.03
CA THR A 237 8.07 3.83 -25.50
C THR A 237 7.34 2.65 -26.14
N LEU A 238 6.52 1.86 -25.42
CA LEU A 238 5.74 0.75 -25.99
C LEU A 238 4.22 1.05 -26.06
N PRO A 239 3.74 1.81 -27.05
CA PRO A 239 2.33 2.17 -27.17
C PRO A 239 1.43 0.94 -27.38
N GLY A 240 0.27 0.93 -26.72
CA GLY A 240 -0.70 -0.18 -26.75
C GLY A 240 -0.49 -1.24 -25.67
N THR A 241 0.64 -1.21 -24.96
CA THR A 241 0.89 -2.08 -23.81
C THR A 241 0.14 -1.56 -22.58
N VAL A 242 -0.40 -2.48 -21.79
CA VAL A 242 -1.02 -2.21 -20.48
C VAL A 242 -0.28 -2.99 -19.40
N ILE A 243 0.04 -2.33 -18.28
CA ILE A 243 0.81 -2.90 -17.17
C ILE A 243 0.03 -2.73 -15.88
N PHE A 244 -0.19 -3.83 -15.19
CA PHE A 244 -0.88 -3.92 -13.91
C PHE A 244 0.08 -4.54 -12.90
N THR A 245 0.55 -3.77 -11.93
CA THR A 245 1.44 -4.26 -10.90
C THR A 245 0.74 -4.25 -9.54
N ALA A 246 0.97 -5.31 -8.77
CA ALA A 246 0.41 -5.44 -7.43
C ALA A 246 0.91 -4.35 -6.50
N ALA A 247 2.13 -3.85 -6.70
CA ALA A 247 2.72 -2.82 -5.89
C ALA A 247 3.52 -1.81 -6.72
N GLY A 248 3.34 -0.52 -6.41
CA GLY A 248 4.26 0.55 -6.80
C GLY A 248 5.34 0.81 -5.75
N ASP A 249 6.22 1.76 -6.04
CA ASP A 249 7.35 2.15 -5.19
C ASP A 249 6.92 2.40 -3.75
N GLY A 250 7.60 1.74 -2.80
CA GLY A 250 7.34 1.94 -1.38
C GLY A 250 6.34 0.99 -0.74
N THR A 251 5.70 0.09 -1.51
CA THR A 251 4.80 -0.95 -0.96
C THR A 251 5.19 -2.36 -1.46
N PRO A 252 4.98 -3.42 -0.65
CA PRO A 252 5.06 -4.80 -1.13
C PRO A 252 3.72 -5.27 -1.73
N ALA A 253 3.79 -6.10 -2.78
CA ALA A 253 2.79 -7.10 -3.10
C ALA A 253 2.73 -8.18 -2.00
N LEU A 254 1.51 -8.55 -1.60
CA LEU A 254 1.27 -9.34 -0.40
C LEU A 254 0.45 -10.59 -0.69
N GLU A 255 0.79 -11.67 0.00
CA GLU A 255 0.00 -12.89 0.05
C GLU A 255 -0.55 -13.14 1.46
N ARG A 256 -1.80 -13.59 1.55
CA ARG A 256 -2.42 -14.07 2.79
C ARG A 256 -3.33 -15.26 2.50
N GLY A 257 -3.29 -16.27 3.38
CA GLY A 257 -4.16 -17.45 3.24
C GLY A 257 -3.96 -18.18 1.92
N LYS A 258 -2.71 -18.26 1.43
CA LYS A 258 -2.33 -18.86 0.15
C LYS A 258 -2.94 -18.17 -1.07
N ARG A 259 -3.17 -16.85 -1.01
CA ARG A 259 -3.71 -16.05 -2.11
C ARG A 259 -3.10 -14.66 -2.14
N GLY A 260 -2.75 -14.17 -3.32
CA GLY A 260 -2.29 -12.81 -3.53
C GLY A 260 -3.43 -11.82 -3.32
N VAL A 261 -3.20 -10.77 -2.52
CA VAL A 261 -4.21 -9.73 -2.27
C VAL A 261 -4.58 -9.01 -3.57
N PHE A 262 -3.59 -8.76 -4.43
CA PHE A 262 -3.82 -8.18 -5.75
C PHE A 262 -4.65 -9.10 -6.64
N THR A 263 -4.22 -10.36 -6.79
CA THR A 263 -4.89 -11.31 -7.68
C THR A 263 -6.34 -11.56 -7.27
N ASP A 264 -6.64 -11.59 -5.97
CA ASP A 264 -8.02 -11.64 -5.48
C ASP A 264 -8.85 -10.44 -5.96
N ALA A 265 -8.34 -9.21 -5.79
CA ALA A 265 -9.03 -8.01 -6.24
C ALA A 265 -9.18 -7.97 -7.77
N LEU A 266 -8.16 -8.42 -8.51
CA LEU A 266 -8.16 -8.53 -9.96
C LEU A 266 -9.24 -9.50 -10.44
N LEU A 267 -9.31 -10.71 -9.88
CA LEU A 267 -10.31 -11.72 -10.23
C LEU A 267 -11.73 -11.23 -9.94
N GLU A 268 -11.93 -10.54 -8.83
CA GLU A 268 -13.23 -9.99 -8.47
C GLU A 268 -13.67 -8.88 -9.44
N ALA A 269 -12.76 -8.00 -9.85
CA ALA A 269 -13.03 -6.95 -10.83
C ALA A 269 -13.26 -7.53 -12.24
N LEU A 270 -12.39 -8.44 -12.69
CA LEU A 270 -12.42 -8.98 -14.05
C LEU A 270 -13.49 -10.06 -14.26
N GLY A 271 -13.98 -10.70 -13.20
CA GLY A 271 -15.08 -11.66 -13.29
C GLY A 271 -16.40 -11.03 -13.74
N GLN A 272 -16.57 -9.71 -13.58
CA GLN A 272 -17.82 -9.00 -13.86
C GLN A 272 -18.00 -8.66 -15.34
N VAL A 273 -19.24 -8.43 -15.77
CA VAL A 273 -19.60 -7.88 -17.09
C VAL A 273 -20.68 -6.82 -16.91
N GLY A 274 -20.55 -5.67 -17.58
CA GLY A 274 -21.59 -4.64 -17.65
C GLY A 274 -22.16 -4.49 -19.06
N ASP A 275 -22.90 -3.40 -19.30
CA ASP A 275 -23.51 -3.08 -20.61
C ASP A 275 -22.49 -2.82 -21.74
N ARG A 276 -21.25 -2.55 -21.35
CA ARG A 276 -20.13 -2.33 -22.26
C ARG A 276 -18.96 -3.19 -21.80
N PRO A 277 -18.07 -3.58 -22.73
CA PRO A 277 -16.83 -4.25 -22.38
C PRO A 277 -16.04 -3.42 -21.36
N LEU A 278 -15.51 -4.10 -20.34
CA LEU A 278 -14.73 -3.49 -19.27
C LEU A 278 -13.42 -2.92 -19.85
N THR A 279 -13.10 -1.67 -19.54
CA THR A 279 -11.79 -1.08 -19.85
C THR A 279 -10.80 -1.28 -18.70
N TYR A 280 -9.50 -1.23 -18.99
CA TYR A 280 -8.48 -1.32 -17.93
C TYR A 280 -8.59 -0.17 -16.92
N ALA A 281 -8.94 1.04 -17.35
CA ALA A 281 -9.17 2.18 -16.46
C ALA A 281 -10.36 1.96 -15.52
N GLN A 282 -11.41 1.26 -15.98
CA GLN A 282 -12.51 0.85 -15.11
C GLN A 282 -12.09 -0.27 -14.16
N ALA A 283 -11.29 -1.24 -14.62
CA ALA A 283 -10.76 -2.31 -13.77
C ALA A 283 -9.85 -1.75 -12.66
N ALA A 284 -8.90 -0.88 -12.99
CA ALA A 284 -8.01 -0.21 -12.05
C ALA A 284 -8.77 0.51 -10.92
N ARG A 285 -9.81 1.28 -11.29
CA ARG A 285 -10.69 1.98 -10.33
C ARG A 285 -11.43 1.02 -9.38
N GLN A 286 -11.73 -0.21 -9.81
CA GLN A 286 -12.37 -1.21 -8.96
C GLN A 286 -11.36 -1.98 -8.11
N ILE A 287 -10.16 -2.24 -8.62
CA ILE A 287 -9.13 -3.02 -7.92
C ILE A 287 -8.59 -2.26 -6.70
N THR A 288 -8.33 -0.96 -6.82
CA THR A 288 -7.75 -0.16 -5.73
C THR A 288 -8.52 -0.28 -4.40
N PRO A 289 -9.85 0.01 -4.34
CA PRO A 289 -10.59 -0.10 -3.07
C PRO A 289 -10.66 -1.55 -2.54
N LEU A 290 -10.66 -2.56 -3.42
CA LEU A 290 -10.66 -3.97 -3.03
C LEU A 290 -9.32 -4.39 -2.38
N VAL A 291 -8.20 -3.90 -2.92
CA VAL A 291 -6.88 -4.09 -2.31
C VAL A 291 -6.82 -3.37 -0.96
N SER A 292 -7.22 -2.10 -0.91
CA SER A 292 -7.21 -1.30 0.33
C SER A 292 -8.09 -1.88 1.45
N ALA A 293 -9.19 -2.57 1.11
CA ALA A 293 -10.03 -3.25 2.08
C ALA A 293 -9.32 -4.40 2.82
N ARG A 294 -8.23 -4.93 2.24
CA ARG A 294 -7.53 -6.13 2.72
C ARG A 294 -6.10 -5.84 3.13
N SER A 295 -5.41 -4.90 2.51
CA SER A 295 -4.01 -4.62 2.81
C SER A 295 -3.61 -3.16 2.56
N TYR A 296 -2.37 -2.85 2.92
CA TYR A 296 -1.73 -1.55 2.69
C TYR A 296 -1.00 -1.47 1.35
N GLN A 297 -1.11 -2.51 0.54
CA GLN A 297 -0.52 -2.59 -0.78
C GLN A 297 -1.17 -1.52 -1.67
N ILE A 298 -0.35 -0.84 -2.49
CA ILE A 298 -0.84 0.16 -3.44
C ILE A 298 -0.52 -0.34 -4.85
N PRO A 299 -1.51 -0.83 -5.61
CA PRO A 299 -1.28 -1.28 -6.97
C PRO A 299 -0.96 -0.09 -7.88
N TYR A 300 -0.15 -0.34 -8.91
CA TYR A 300 0.21 0.64 -9.92
C TYR A 300 -0.26 0.16 -11.30
N PHE A 301 -0.80 1.10 -12.08
CA PHE A 301 -1.40 0.83 -13.39
C PHE A 301 -0.86 1.82 -14.41
N HIS A 302 -0.34 1.33 -15.53
CA HIS A 302 0.27 2.14 -16.58
C HIS A 302 -0.12 1.65 -17.97
N GLY A 303 0.06 2.51 -18.98
CA GLY A 303 -0.13 2.19 -20.39
C GLY A 303 -1.48 2.64 -20.95
N ASP A 304 -1.96 1.95 -21.99
CA ASP A 304 -3.21 2.32 -22.68
C ASP A 304 -4.47 1.84 -21.94
N LEU A 305 -4.72 2.44 -20.77
CA LEU A 305 -5.78 2.01 -19.85
C LEU A 305 -7.20 2.20 -20.42
N ASN A 306 -7.39 3.00 -21.46
CA ASN A 306 -8.72 3.23 -22.04
C ASN A 306 -9.18 2.10 -22.98
N THR A 307 -8.32 1.12 -23.23
CA THR A 307 -8.64 -0.05 -24.05
C THR A 307 -9.46 -1.08 -23.28
N VAL A 308 -10.18 -1.92 -24.03
CA VAL A 308 -10.98 -3.03 -23.48
C VAL A 308 -10.05 -4.11 -22.96
N VAL A 309 -10.36 -4.66 -21.78
CA VAL A 309 -9.60 -5.73 -21.15
C VAL A 309 -9.46 -6.92 -22.10
N PHE A 310 -8.21 -7.26 -22.39
CA PHE A 310 -7.78 -8.31 -23.31
C PHE A 310 -8.41 -8.22 -24.71
N GLY A 311 -8.80 -7.01 -25.14
CA GLY A 311 -9.48 -6.78 -26.42
C GLY A 311 -10.82 -7.51 -26.57
N ASN A 312 -11.40 -8.03 -25.48
CA ASN A 312 -12.59 -8.86 -25.54
C ASN A 312 -13.87 -8.02 -25.55
N THR A 313 -14.33 -7.67 -26.75
CA THR A 313 -15.57 -6.89 -26.95
C THR A 313 -16.84 -7.74 -26.98
N GLY A 314 -16.71 -9.07 -27.10
CA GLY A 314 -17.82 -10.01 -27.29
C GLY A 314 -18.31 -10.67 -25.99
N ARG A 315 -17.60 -10.50 -24.87
CA ARG A 315 -17.98 -11.09 -23.58
C ARG A 315 -19.25 -10.43 -23.03
N THR A 316 -20.33 -11.21 -22.97
CA THR A 316 -21.64 -10.75 -22.52
C THR A 316 -22.12 -11.39 -21.24
N ARG A 317 -21.39 -12.33 -20.64
CA ARG A 317 -21.80 -13.05 -19.42
C ARG A 317 -20.76 -12.90 -18.31
N PRO A 318 -21.17 -12.57 -17.07
CA PRO A 318 -20.26 -12.52 -15.94
C PRO A 318 -19.87 -13.93 -15.51
N LEU A 319 -18.75 -14.05 -14.79
CA LEU A 319 -18.46 -15.27 -14.08
C LEU A 319 -19.45 -15.41 -12.93
N GLY A 320 -20.06 -16.58 -12.85
CA GLY A 320 -21.03 -16.95 -11.83
C GLY A 320 -21.06 -18.45 -11.66
N TRP A 321 -21.94 -18.91 -10.79
CA TRP A 321 -22.12 -20.32 -10.50
C TRP A 321 -23.41 -20.82 -11.14
N ASP A 322 -23.34 -21.94 -11.85
CA ASP A 322 -24.50 -22.59 -12.45
C ASP A 322 -25.32 -23.30 -11.36
N VAL A 323 -26.64 -23.13 -11.40
CA VAL A 323 -27.57 -23.94 -10.60
C VAL A 323 -27.57 -25.37 -11.14
N THR A 324 -27.12 -26.33 -10.35
CA THR A 324 -27.07 -27.74 -10.75
C THR A 324 -28.33 -28.49 -10.35
N LYS A 325 -28.97 -28.09 -9.25
CA LYS A 325 -30.18 -28.73 -8.73
C LYS A 325 -31.04 -27.80 -7.89
N VAL A 326 -32.36 -27.97 -8.00
CA VAL A 326 -33.37 -27.26 -7.20
C VAL A 326 -34.27 -28.29 -6.51
N ARG A 327 -34.35 -28.24 -5.17
CA ARG A 327 -35.23 -29.10 -4.36
C ARG A 327 -35.99 -28.28 -3.34
N GLY A 328 -37.16 -27.78 -3.72
CA GLY A 328 -37.95 -26.89 -2.87
C GLY A 328 -37.16 -25.62 -2.56
N ASN A 329 -36.76 -25.44 -1.30
CA ASN A 329 -35.98 -24.28 -0.88
C ASN A 329 -34.45 -24.48 -0.96
N ILE A 330 -33.96 -25.68 -1.25
CA ILE A 330 -32.52 -26.01 -1.27
C ILE A 330 -32.03 -26.00 -2.71
N ILE A 331 -30.94 -25.26 -2.95
CA ILE A 331 -30.31 -25.08 -4.26
C ILE A 331 -28.87 -25.60 -4.19
N GLU A 332 -28.46 -26.37 -5.19
CA GLU A 332 -27.07 -26.83 -5.37
C GLU A 332 -26.43 -26.03 -6.52
N PHE A 333 -25.19 -25.60 -6.33
CA PHE A 333 -24.46 -24.73 -7.26
C PHE A 333 -23.07 -25.30 -7.60
N THR A 334 -22.54 -24.96 -8.78
CA THR A 334 -21.14 -25.22 -9.15
C THR A 334 -20.56 -24.09 -9.99
N GLY A 335 -19.27 -23.77 -9.85
CA GLY A 335 -18.65 -22.74 -10.68
C GLY A 335 -17.17 -22.49 -10.37
N PRO A 336 -16.55 -21.46 -11.00
CA PRO A 336 -15.15 -21.16 -10.79
C PRO A 336 -14.88 -20.65 -9.35
N PRO A 337 -13.64 -20.79 -8.84
CA PRO A 337 -13.26 -20.33 -7.50
C PRO A 337 -13.17 -18.80 -7.44
N LEU A 338 -14.31 -18.13 -7.26
CA LEU A 338 -14.41 -16.68 -7.18
C LEU A 338 -14.18 -16.16 -5.75
N PRO A 339 -13.45 -15.04 -5.57
CA PRO A 339 -13.34 -14.36 -4.29
C PRO A 339 -14.72 -14.02 -3.69
N GLY A 340 -14.86 -14.14 -2.37
CA GLY A 340 -16.08 -13.76 -1.65
C GLY A 340 -17.20 -14.79 -1.65
N ILE A 341 -17.12 -15.89 -2.40
CA ILE A 341 -18.08 -16.99 -2.29
C ILE A 341 -17.70 -17.88 -1.10
N GLY A 342 -18.66 -18.09 -0.20
CA GLY A 342 -18.51 -18.87 1.02
C GLY A 342 -19.82 -18.88 1.82
N GLU A 343 -19.80 -19.42 3.03
CA GLU A 343 -20.98 -19.44 3.90
C GLU A 343 -21.49 -18.02 4.20
N GLY A 344 -22.81 -17.83 4.11
CA GLY A 344 -23.45 -16.53 4.24
C GLY A 344 -23.27 -15.60 3.03
N ALA A 345 -22.57 -16.02 1.97
CA ALA A 345 -22.53 -15.26 0.72
C ALA A 345 -23.94 -15.18 0.12
N GLU A 346 -24.28 -14.01 -0.41
CA GLU A 346 -25.58 -13.78 -1.03
C GLU A 346 -25.41 -13.71 -2.54
N LEU A 347 -26.15 -14.55 -3.25
CA LEU A 347 -26.16 -14.65 -4.69
C LEU A 347 -27.50 -14.18 -5.24
N ARG A 348 -27.47 -13.46 -6.36
CA ARG A 348 -28.67 -13.28 -7.20
C ARG A 348 -28.68 -14.32 -8.29
N VAL A 349 -29.79 -15.04 -8.40
CA VAL A 349 -30.01 -16.06 -9.43
C VAL A 349 -30.82 -15.45 -10.55
N TYR A 350 -30.31 -15.57 -11.76
CA TYR A 350 -30.88 -15.07 -13.00
C TYR A 350 -31.17 -16.22 -13.95
N ASP A 351 -31.92 -15.94 -15.02
CA ASP A 351 -32.06 -16.89 -16.11
C ASP A 351 -30.72 -17.33 -16.68
N GLY A 352 -30.61 -18.61 -17.03
CA GLY A 352 -29.40 -19.18 -17.59
C GLY A 352 -28.90 -18.46 -18.84
N GLY A 353 -29.74 -17.76 -19.61
CA GLY A 353 -29.37 -16.98 -20.80
C GLY A 353 -29.11 -15.50 -20.56
N VAL A 354 -29.07 -15.03 -19.30
CA VAL A 354 -28.93 -13.61 -18.96
C VAL A 354 -27.64 -12.97 -19.48
N THR A 355 -27.71 -11.68 -19.80
CA THR A 355 -26.53 -10.86 -20.15
C THR A 355 -25.96 -10.18 -18.90
N GLY A 356 -24.68 -9.84 -18.89
CA GLY A 356 -23.99 -9.20 -17.76
C GLY A 356 -24.58 -7.85 -17.39
N ALA A 357 -24.99 -7.06 -18.40
CA ALA A 357 -25.79 -5.86 -18.22
C ALA A 357 -26.99 -6.09 -17.29
N ASP A 358 -27.76 -7.13 -17.57
CA ASP A 358 -28.96 -7.49 -16.82
C ASP A 358 -28.63 -8.09 -15.44
N THR A 359 -27.46 -8.70 -15.25
CA THR A 359 -27.05 -9.25 -13.93
C THR A 359 -26.75 -8.17 -12.88
N ARG A 360 -26.67 -6.91 -13.30
CA ARG A 360 -26.58 -5.74 -12.41
C ARG A 360 -27.93 -5.10 -12.14
N ASP A 361 -29.00 -5.59 -12.75
CA ASP A 361 -30.37 -5.11 -12.54
C ASP A 361 -31.12 -6.05 -11.59
N PRO A 362 -31.39 -5.63 -10.34
CA PRO A 362 -32.07 -6.49 -9.38
C PRO A 362 -33.50 -6.84 -9.79
N ARG A 363 -34.11 -6.13 -10.76
CA ARG A 363 -35.43 -6.45 -11.33
C ARG A 363 -35.41 -7.68 -12.22
N LYS A 364 -34.24 -8.08 -12.73
CA LYS A 364 -34.06 -9.21 -13.65
C LYS A 364 -33.79 -10.53 -12.93
N ALA A 365 -33.50 -10.48 -11.64
CA ALA A 365 -33.22 -11.67 -10.85
C ALA A 365 -34.51 -12.48 -10.59
N LYS A 366 -34.40 -13.80 -10.65
CA LYS A 366 -35.46 -14.74 -10.26
C LYS A 366 -35.55 -14.85 -8.74
N ALA A 367 -34.40 -14.92 -8.06
CA ALA A 367 -34.32 -15.07 -6.62
C ALA A 367 -33.03 -14.50 -6.03
N MET A 368 -33.07 -14.27 -4.72
CA MET A 368 -31.93 -14.04 -3.86
C MET A 368 -31.69 -15.30 -3.02
N VAL A 369 -30.48 -15.85 -3.08
CA VAL A 369 -30.09 -17.09 -2.40
C VAL A 369 -28.91 -16.81 -1.47
N VAL A 370 -28.92 -17.43 -0.29
CA VAL A 370 -27.80 -17.41 0.64
C VAL A 370 -27.13 -18.78 0.68
N ILE A 371 -25.81 -18.80 0.61
CA ILE A 371 -25.00 -20.03 0.69
C ILE A 371 -24.98 -20.54 2.14
N ASP A 372 -25.33 -21.82 2.30
CA ASP A 372 -25.33 -22.54 3.57
C ASP A 372 -24.02 -23.30 3.81
N SER A 373 -23.46 -23.90 2.76
CA SER A 373 -22.21 -24.68 2.85
C SER A 373 -21.49 -24.72 1.50
N ILE A 374 -20.16 -24.84 1.52
CA ILE A 374 -19.31 -24.87 0.33
C ILE A 374 -18.22 -25.94 0.45
N THR A 375 -17.94 -26.63 -0.66
CA THR A 375 -16.89 -27.64 -0.80
C THR A 375 -16.15 -27.44 -2.12
N GLY A 376 -15.03 -26.71 -2.06
CA GLY A 376 -14.27 -26.33 -3.26
C GLY A 376 -15.11 -25.50 -4.22
N ILE A 377 -15.43 -26.08 -5.38
CA ILE A 377 -16.22 -25.44 -6.44
C ILE A 377 -17.74 -25.73 -6.39
N ASN A 378 -18.20 -26.44 -5.35
CA ASN A 378 -19.62 -26.79 -5.18
C ASN A 378 -20.18 -26.18 -3.90
N ALA A 379 -21.45 -25.74 -3.90
CA ALA A 379 -22.11 -25.23 -2.71
C ALA A 379 -23.58 -25.62 -2.65
N THR A 380 -24.13 -25.54 -1.44
CA THR A 380 -25.57 -25.60 -1.20
C THR A 380 -26.03 -24.28 -0.59
N GLY A 381 -27.23 -23.83 -0.96
CA GLY A 381 -27.83 -22.65 -0.37
C GLY A 381 -29.35 -22.72 -0.36
N HIS A 382 -29.98 -21.66 0.14
CA HIS A 382 -31.44 -21.57 0.22
C HIS A 382 -31.99 -20.21 -0.25
N ILE A 383 -33.24 -20.21 -0.73
CA ILE A 383 -33.89 -18.98 -1.21
C ILE A 383 -34.25 -18.08 -0.01
N ASP A 384 -33.59 -16.93 0.10
CA ASP A 384 -33.90 -15.88 1.08
C ASP A 384 -35.07 -15.00 0.61
N ALA A 385 -35.18 -14.79 -0.71
CA ALA A 385 -36.31 -14.09 -1.32
C ALA A 385 -36.57 -14.52 -2.78
N ALA A 386 -37.85 -14.64 -3.13
CA ALA A 386 -38.27 -14.71 -4.53
C ALA A 386 -38.43 -13.28 -5.07
N LEU A 387 -37.82 -13.00 -6.22
CA LEU A 387 -37.82 -11.67 -6.85
C LEU A 387 -38.67 -11.63 -8.12
N SER A 388 -39.02 -12.81 -8.66
CA SER A 388 -39.90 -13.02 -9.79
C SER A 388 -40.88 -14.15 -9.51
N GLU A 389 -41.96 -14.24 -10.29
CA GLU A 389 -42.86 -15.40 -10.31
C GLU A 389 -42.25 -16.62 -11.04
N GLN A 390 -41.17 -16.41 -11.80
CA GLN A 390 -40.47 -17.49 -12.48
C GLN A 390 -39.70 -18.38 -11.49
N PRO A 391 -39.87 -19.72 -11.54
CA PRO A 391 -39.14 -20.63 -10.69
C PRO A 391 -37.66 -20.72 -11.06
N LEU A 392 -36.83 -21.14 -10.10
CA LEU A 392 -35.43 -21.48 -10.37
C LEU A 392 -35.32 -22.83 -11.08
N GLU A 393 -34.42 -22.91 -12.05
CA GLU A 393 -34.20 -24.10 -12.87
C GLU A 393 -32.72 -24.48 -12.96
N ARG A 394 -32.45 -25.72 -13.36
CA ARG A 394 -31.07 -26.16 -13.63
C ARG A 394 -30.50 -25.39 -14.82
N GLY A 395 -29.30 -24.85 -14.66
CA GLY A 395 -28.62 -24.02 -15.66
C GLY A 395 -28.85 -22.51 -15.47
N ASP A 396 -29.67 -22.10 -14.50
CA ASP A 396 -29.74 -20.70 -14.08
C ASP A 396 -28.39 -20.21 -13.54
N LEU A 397 -28.11 -18.92 -13.70
CA LEU A 397 -26.83 -18.31 -13.35
C LEU A 397 -26.92 -17.58 -12.01
N ALA A 398 -26.10 -17.96 -11.05
CA ALA A 398 -25.98 -17.30 -9.75
C ALA A 398 -24.75 -16.38 -9.72
N VAL A 399 -24.96 -15.09 -9.47
CA VAL A 399 -23.91 -14.06 -9.42
C VAL A 399 -23.76 -13.54 -8.00
N LEU A 400 -22.53 -13.35 -7.54
CA LEU A 400 -22.23 -12.82 -6.21
C LEU A 400 -22.77 -11.39 -6.07
N ALA A 401 -23.71 -11.19 -5.15
CA ALA A 401 -24.25 -9.88 -4.81
C ALA A 401 -23.58 -9.31 -3.56
N ARG A 402 -23.34 -10.16 -2.55
CA ARG A 402 -22.62 -9.80 -1.31
C ARG A 402 -21.71 -10.95 -0.89
N PRO A 403 -20.45 -10.65 -0.51
CA PRO A 403 -19.48 -11.66 -0.10
C PRO A 403 -19.90 -12.39 1.19
N ALA A 404 -19.25 -13.52 1.43
CA ALA A 404 -19.41 -14.35 2.62
C ALA A 404 -19.13 -13.58 3.91
N ASP A 405 -19.74 -14.04 5.01
CA ASP A 405 -19.59 -13.41 6.32
C ASP A 405 -18.14 -13.35 6.78
N ASP A 406 -17.36 -14.40 6.49
CA ASP A 406 -15.96 -14.46 6.88
C ASP A 406 -15.08 -13.44 6.13
N THR A 407 -15.49 -13.02 4.92
CA THR A 407 -14.81 -11.97 4.15
C THR A 407 -14.97 -10.57 4.80
N LEU A 408 -15.94 -10.40 5.71
CA LEU A 408 -16.17 -9.15 6.41
C LEU A 408 -15.38 -9.03 7.71
N LYS A 409 -14.89 -10.16 8.25
CA LYS A 409 -14.19 -10.18 9.52
C LYS A 409 -12.82 -9.56 9.41
N ILE A 410 -12.35 -8.97 10.51
CA ILE A 410 -10.96 -8.55 10.70
C ILE A 410 -10.33 -9.42 11.79
N SER A 411 -9.07 -9.79 11.59
CA SER A 411 -8.28 -10.45 12.63
C SER A 411 -7.40 -9.45 13.36
N VAL A 412 -7.30 -9.55 14.68
CA VAL A 412 -6.51 -8.65 15.51
C VAL A 412 -5.52 -9.45 16.34
N HIS A 413 -4.23 -9.16 16.19
CA HIS A 413 -3.18 -9.72 17.02
C HIS A 413 -3.07 -8.92 18.32
N LEU A 414 -3.13 -9.60 19.47
CA LEU A 414 -2.81 -9.00 20.76
C LEU A 414 -1.36 -9.29 21.08
N ARG A 415 -0.50 -8.27 21.09
CA ARG A 415 0.93 -8.47 21.34
C ARG A 415 1.17 -9.13 22.70
N SER A 416 1.52 -10.40 22.67
CA SER A 416 1.70 -11.25 23.87
C SER A 416 3.17 -11.51 24.20
N SER A 417 4.08 -11.23 23.26
CA SER A 417 5.52 -11.42 23.41
C SER A 417 6.30 -10.29 22.70
N GLY A 418 7.62 -10.25 22.93
CA GLY A 418 8.50 -9.22 22.37
C GLY A 418 9.05 -8.22 23.40
N LYS A 419 10.02 -7.42 22.96
CA LYS A 419 10.78 -6.52 23.85
C LYS A 419 9.99 -5.30 24.31
N TYR A 420 8.99 -4.87 23.54
CA TYR A 420 8.21 -3.66 23.79
C TYR A 420 6.73 -3.84 23.43
N GLY A 421 5.85 -3.16 24.17
CA GLY A 421 4.42 -3.06 23.84
C GLY A 421 3.58 -4.30 24.17
N VAL A 422 4.09 -5.23 24.97
CA VAL A 422 3.37 -6.45 25.38
C VAL A 422 2.16 -6.11 26.24
N ILE A 423 0.98 -6.63 25.88
CA ILE A 423 -0.25 -6.51 26.64
C ILE A 423 -0.26 -7.57 27.76
N PRO A 424 -0.41 -7.19 29.04
CA PRO A 424 -0.51 -8.15 30.14
C PRO A 424 -1.70 -9.11 29.97
N GLY A 425 -1.52 -10.38 30.31
CA GLY A 425 -2.53 -11.44 30.08
C GLY A 425 -3.91 -11.12 30.66
N THR A 426 -3.99 -10.50 31.84
CA THR A 426 -5.28 -10.07 32.43
C THR A 426 -5.97 -8.99 31.58
N ARG A 427 -5.21 -8.01 31.06
CA ARG A 427 -5.76 -6.95 30.20
C ARG A 427 -6.18 -7.51 28.85
N ALA A 428 -5.38 -8.41 28.28
CA ALA A 428 -5.72 -9.13 27.05
C ALA A 428 -6.99 -9.99 27.21
N LYS A 429 -7.20 -10.62 28.38
CA LYS A 429 -8.43 -11.34 28.69
C LYS A 429 -9.64 -10.40 28.73
N ASN A 430 -9.51 -9.27 29.42
CA ASN A 430 -10.58 -8.27 29.48
C ASN A 430 -10.94 -7.71 28.10
N LEU A 431 -9.93 -7.46 27.23
CA LEU A 431 -10.19 -7.03 25.85
C LEU A 431 -10.95 -8.08 25.03
N ARG A 432 -10.63 -9.37 25.22
CA ARG A 432 -11.38 -10.47 24.61
C ARG A 432 -12.84 -10.47 25.09
N GLU A 433 -13.05 -10.38 26.40
CA GLU A 433 -14.40 -10.29 27.00
C GLU A 433 -15.17 -9.05 26.52
N ASP A 434 -14.52 -7.89 26.37
CA ASP A 434 -15.13 -6.66 25.89
C ASP A 434 -15.62 -6.79 24.44
N ILE A 435 -14.85 -7.45 23.57
CA ILE A 435 -15.27 -7.77 22.19
C ILE A 435 -16.42 -8.76 22.18
N GLU A 436 -16.31 -9.87 22.94
CA GLU A 436 -17.34 -10.92 23.03
C GLU A 436 -18.69 -10.35 23.50
N ASN A 437 -18.67 -9.41 24.46
CA ASN A 437 -19.85 -8.75 24.99
C ASN A 437 -20.36 -7.59 24.13
N HIS A 438 -19.58 -7.11 23.15
CA HIS A 438 -20.01 -6.04 22.26
C HIS A 438 -21.05 -6.56 21.25
N PRO A 439 -22.19 -5.88 21.07
CA PRO A 439 -23.35 -6.41 20.34
C PRO A 439 -23.08 -6.72 18.85
N GLU A 440 -22.10 -6.06 18.23
CA GLU A 440 -21.75 -6.26 16.81
C GLU A 440 -20.26 -6.57 16.59
N ALA A 441 -19.38 -6.25 17.54
CA ALA A 441 -17.94 -6.49 17.32
C ALA A 441 -17.62 -7.99 17.39
N ASN A 442 -18.31 -8.75 18.25
CA ASN A 442 -18.14 -10.20 18.35
C ASN A 442 -18.44 -10.96 17.04
N MET A 443 -19.18 -10.36 16.10
CA MET A 443 -19.52 -10.96 14.81
C MET A 443 -18.43 -10.75 13.76
N LEU A 444 -17.65 -9.69 13.92
CA LEU A 444 -16.79 -9.10 12.88
C LEU A 444 -15.31 -9.03 13.27
N VAL A 445 -14.99 -9.17 14.56
CA VAL A 445 -13.63 -9.08 15.08
C VAL A 445 -13.24 -10.42 15.67
N SER A 446 -12.16 -10.99 15.18
CA SER A 446 -11.53 -12.18 15.76
C SER A 446 -10.14 -11.84 16.29
N PHE A 447 -9.75 -12.45 17.41
CA PHE A 447 -8.37 -12.37 17.89
C PHE A 447 -7.55 -13.53 17.33
N THR A 448 -6.28 -13.26 17.05
CA THR A 448 -5.32 -14.25 16.56
C THR A 448 -4.04 -14.20 17.39
N GLU A 449 -3.42 -15.37 17.59
CA GLU A 449 -2.11 -15.48 18.24
C GLU A 449 -0.98 -15.22 17.24
N ASP A 450 -1.21 -15.51 15.96
CA ASP A 450 -0.35 -15.06 14.86
C ASP A 450 -0.69 -13.61 14.52
N ALA A 451 0.06 -13.01 13.61
CA ALA A 451 -0.21 -11.65 13.19
C ALA A 451 -1.58 -11.55 12.45
N GLY A 452 -2.23 -10.39 12.58
CA GLY A 452 -3.59 -10.14 12.07
C GLY A 452 -3.69 -8.95 11.13
N ASP A 453 -4.92 -8.65 10.68
CA ASP A 453 -5.22 -7.40 9.97
C ASP A 453 -4.78 -6.17 10.74
N PHE A 454 -4.85 -6.23 12.07
CA PHE A 454 -4.37 -5.19 12.96
C PHE A 454 -3.59 -5.79 14.12
N GLU A 455 -2.72 -4.98 14.74
CA GLU A 455 -2.07 -5.30 16.01
C GLU A 455 -2.55 -4.32 17.09
N LEU A 456 -2.88 -4.85 18.27
CA LEU A 456 -2.93 -4.07 19.51
C LEU A 456 -1.66 -4.29 20.33
N SER A 457 -1.01 -3.18 20.69
CA SER A 457 0.15 -3.16 21.58
C SER A 457 0.07 -1.99 22.57
N LEU A 458 0.97 -1.94 23.54
CA LEU A 458 1.07 -0.83 24.49
C LEU A 458 2.11 0.21 24.07
N ASP A 459 1.78 1.49 24.22
CA ASP A 459 2.79 2.54 24.22
C ASP A 459 3.55 2.61 25.55
N LYS A 460 4.57 3.47 25.62
CA LYS A 460 5.38 3.68 26.83
C LYS A 460 4.58 4.22 28.02
N SER A 461 3.42 4.81 27.75
CA SER A 461 2.49 5.35 28.74
C SER A 461 1.41 4.34 29.12
N ASN A 462 1.56 3.06 28.75
CA ASN A 462 0.62 1.98 29.06
C ASN A 462 -0.78 2.19 28.41
N ARG A 463 -0.86 2.93 27.31
CA ARG A 463 -2.08 3.10 26.51
C ARG A 463 -2.10 2.09 25.37
N LEU A 464 -3.28 1.60 25.01
CA LEU A 464 -3.44 0.70 23.88
C LEU A 464 -3.26 1.47 22.57
N VAL A 465 -2.53 0.88 21.64
CA VAL A 465 -2.23 1.41 20.31
C VAL A 465 -2.71 0.40 19.30
N LEU A 466 -3.61 0.81 18.42
CA LEU A 466 -3.96 0.05 17.23
C LEU A 466 -2.96 0.37 16.12
N ARG A 467 -2.39 -0.66 15.53
CA ARG A 467 -1.51 -0.57 14.37
C ARG A 467 -2.13 -1.31 13.19
N GLY A 468 -1.97 -0.73 12.02
CA GLY A 468 -2.29 -1.40 10.77
C GLY A 468 -1.24 -2.45 10.40
N PRO A 469 -1.48 -3.20 9.33
CA PRO A 469 -0.57 -4.26 8.85
C PRO A 469 0.81 -3.73 8.42
N GLU A 470 0.92 -2.44 8.13
CA GLU A 470 2.18 -1.73 7.85
C GLU A 470 2.89 -1.18 9.10
N HIS A 471 2.49 -1.63 10.30
CA HIS A 471 3.01 -1.19 11.60
C HIS A 471 2.82 0.29 11.93
N ARG A 472 2.05 1.04 11.13
CA ARG A 472 1.73 2.43 11.45
C ARG A 472 0.61 2.49 12.48
N VAL A 473 0.71 3.46 13.37
CA VAL A 473 -0.34 3.77 14.34
C VAL A 473 -1.58 4.23 13.58
N ARG A 474 -2.71 3.56 13.83
CA ARG A 474 -4.03 3.96 13.38
C ARG A 474 -4.74 4.75 14.46
N MET A 475 -4.68 4.26 15.70
CA MET A 475 -5.35 4.87 16.84
C MET A 475 -4.56 4.64 18.12
N ILE A 476 -4.61 5.61 19.05
CA ILE A 476 -4.20 5.41 20.43
C ILE A 476 -5.41 5.62 21.32
N PHE A 477 -5.72 4.63 22.15
CA PHE A 477 -6.89 4.63 23.00
C PHE A 477 -6.59 5.23 24.37
N ASP A 478 -7.37 6.25 24.74
CA ASP A 478 -7.34 6.79 26.11
C ASP A 478 -7.96 5.81 27.12
N ARG A 479 -8.84 4.92 26.67
CA ARG A 479 -9.57 3.95 27.49
C ARG A 479 -9.82 2.66 26.71
N ASP A 480 -9.60 1.52 27.34
CA ASP A 480 -9.73 0.18 26.74
C ASP A 480 -11.14 -0.07 26.18
N ARG A 481 -12.18 0.41 26.86
CA ARG A 481 -13.58 0.29 26.43
C ARG A 481 -13.90 0.92 25.06
N ALA A 482 -13.01 1.74 24.50
CA ALA A 482 -13.16 2.32 23.16
C ALA A 482 -12.66 1.39 22.05
N VAL A 483 -11.89 0.35 22.40
CA VAL A 483 -11.31 -0.61 21.44
C VAL A 483 -12.39 -1.37 20.67
N PRO A 484 -13.43 -1.95 21.30
CA PRO A 484 -14.45 -2.70 20.57
C PRO A 484 -15.16 -1.90 19.49
N GLU A 485 -15.55 -0.67 19.81
CA GLU A 485 -16.23 0.24 18.89
C GLU A 485 -15.34 0.57 17.68
N ASN A 486 -14.06 0.91 17.91
CA ASN A 486 -13.13 1.24 16.83
C ASN A 486 -12.81 0.05 15.92
N LEU A 487 -12.55 -1.13 16.50
CA LEU A 487 -12.31 -2.36 15.72
C LEU A 487 -13.55 -2.75 14.91
N TRP A 488 -14.74 -2.61 15.50
CA TRP A 488 -16.00 -2.83 14.79
C TRP A 488 -16.15 -1.90 13.58
N GLN A 489 -15.82 -0.61 13.72
CA GLN A 489 -15.88 0.32 12.60
C GLN A 489 -14.89 -0.04 11.48
N HIS A 490 -13.67 -0.47 11.79
CA HIS A 490 -12.73 -0.97 10.78
C HIS A 490 -13.27 -2.19 10.01
N ALA A 491 -13.88 -3.14 10.71
CA ALA A 491 -14.51 -4.29 10.04
C ALA A 491 -15.68 -3.87 9.14
N ARG A 492 -16.40 -2.83 9.55
CA ARG A 492 -17.47 -2.23 8.75
C ARG A 492 -16.95 -1.54 7.49
N GLN A 493 -15.85 -0.79 7.60
CA GLN A 493 -15.18 -0.18 6.44
C GLN A 493 -14.81 -1.24 5.41
N ARG A 494 -14.26 -2.39 5.84
CA ARG A 494 -13.98 -3.54 4.96
C ARG A 494 -15.22 -4.03 4.21
N ALA A 495 -16.38 -4.08 4.86
CA ALA A 495 -17.63 -4.44 4.21
C ALA A 495 -18.09 -3.36 3.20
N LEU A 496 -18.01 -2.09 3.59
CA LEU A 496 -18.45 -0.97 2.75
C LEU A 496 -17.61 -0.81 1.47
N LEU A 497 -16.30 -1.04 1.56
CA LEU A 497 -15.38 -1.00 0.40
C LEU A 497 -15.64 -2.12 -0.62
N GLN A 498 -16.37 -3.17 -0.24
CA GLN A 498 -16.76 -4.26 -1.14
C GLN A 498 -18.14 -4.05 -1.78
N LEU A 499 -18.84 -2.96 -1.46
CA LEU A 499 -20.13 -2.65 -2.08
C LEU A 499 -19.98 -2.26 -3.54
N ARG A 500 -21.02 -2.60 -4.32
CA ARG A 500 -21.16 -2.23 -5.73
C ARG A 500 -22.59 -1.83 -6.02
N GLY A 501 -22.77 -0.85 -6.89
CA GLY A 501 -24.09 -0.40 -7.30
C GLY A 501 -24.79 -1.42 -8.19
N GLU A 502 -26.11 -1.51 -8.05
CA GLU A 502 -26.99 -2.41 -8.79
C GLU A 502 -27.83 -1.57 -9.75
N GLY A 503 -27.15 -0.84 -10.63
CA GLY A 503 -27.75 0.18 -11.48
C GLY A 503 -28.50 -0.37 -12.69
N GLY A 504 -28.26 -1.63 -13.06
CA GLY A 504 -28.74 -2.21 -14.31
C GLY A 504 -28.45 -1.29 -15.50
N ALA A 505 -29.44 -1.16 -16.39
CA ALA A 505 -29.40 -0.21 -17.50
C ALA A 505 -29.68 1.25 -17.08
N ASP A 506 -30.14 1.49 -15.84
CA ASP A 506 -30.52 2.83 -15.40
C ASP A 506 -29.28 3.65 -15.02
N PHE A 507 -28.29 3.03 -14.36
CA PHE A 507 -27.13 3.71 -13.80
C PHE A 507 -25.83 2.90 -13.92
N LYS A 508 -24.72 3.62 -13.99
CA LYS A 508 -23.34 3.12 -14.02
C LYS A 508 -22.50 3.68 -12.89
N ASP A 509 -21.86 2.79 -12.14
CA ASP A 509 -20.94 3.17 -11.05
C ASP A 509 -19.75 3.97 -11.57
N ASN A 510 -19.29 4.93 -10.77
CA ASN A 510 -18.21 5.86 -11.10
C ASN A 510 -18.41 6.69 -12.39
N GLU A 511 -19.62 6.69 -12.97
CA GLU A 511 -19.97 7.44 -14.19
C GLU A 511 -21.24 8.29 -13.99
N THR A 512 -22.28 7.72 -13.37
CA THR A 512 -23.57 8.42 -13.19
C THR A 512 -23.45 9.61 -12.23
N LEU A 513 -22.64 9.44 -11.18
CA LEU A 513 -22.33 10.50 -10.22
C LEU A 513 -20.91 10.99 -10.49
N GLN A 514 -20.79 12.29 -10.78
CA GLN A 514 -19.53 12.99 -10.91
C GLN A 514 -19.23 13.65 -9.57
N VAL A 515 -18.28 13.07 -8.83
CA VAL A 515 -17.93 13.47 -7.47
C VAL A 515 -16.60 14.21 -7.49
N ARG A 516 -16.57 15.39 -6.86
CA ARG A 516 -15.35 16.17 -6.64
C ARG A 516 -15.20 16.44 -5.16
N ILE A 517 -13.97 16.28 -4.68
CA ILE A 517 -13.57 16.84 -3.39
C ILE A 517 -13.13 18.26 -3.68
N VAL A 518 -13.81 19.23 -3.10
CA VAL A 518 -13.61 20.66 -3.39
C VAL A 518 -13.13 21.40 -2.15
N GLU A 519 -12.31 22.42 -2.37
CA GLU A 519 -11.89 23.31 -1.29
C GLU A 519 -13.11 24.03 -0.69
N ALA A 520 -13.23 24.04 0.64
CA ALA A 520 -14.29 24.81 1.30
C ALA A 520 -14.08 26.31 1.08
N LYS A 521 -15.16 27.10 1.11
CA LYS A 521 -15.10 28.57 0.95
C LYS A 521 -14.03 29.19 1.86
N THR A 522 -13.35 30.23 1.41
CA THR A 522 -12.28 30.91 2.15
C THR A 522 -12.68 31.32 3.58
N SER A 523 -13.95 31.67 3.81
CA SER A 523 -14.49 31.99 5.14
C SER A 523 -14.52 30.81 6.13
N ASN A 524 -14.38 29.59 5.62
CA ASN A 524 -14.44 28.33 6.36
C ASN A 524 -13.06 27.67 6.45
N GLN A 525 -12.03 28.24 5.82
CA GLN A 525 -10.69 27.70 5.85
C GLN A 525 -10.06 27.88 7.24
N ASN A 526 -9.28 26.88 7.65
CA ASN A 526 -8.52 26.96 8.89
C ASN A 526 -7.40 28.00 8.77
N LYS A 527 -7.02 28.65 9.87
CA LYS A 527 -5.87 29.56 9.93
C LYS A 527 -4.56 28.91 9.46
N CYS A 528 -4.43 27.60 9.66
CA CYS A 528 -3.27 26.83 9.20
C CYS A 528 -3.38 26.35 7.74
N ALA A 529 -4.52 26.51 7.07
CA ALA A 529 -4.69 26.20 5.64
C ALA A 529 -3.75 27.10 4.82
N ARG A 530 -2.77 26.48 4.16
CA ARG A 530 -1.75 27.13 3.33
C ARG A 530 -1.39 26.19 2.17
N GLY A 531 -0.78 26.73 1.12
CA GLY A 531 -0.45 25.97 -0.08
C GLY A 531 -1.59 25.91 -1.10
N THR A 532 -1.26 25.47 -2.31
CA THR A 532 -2.16 25.47 -3.46
C THR A 532 -3.05 24.23 -3.43
N TRP A 533 -4.37 24.44 -3.47
CA TRP A 533 -5.31 23.37 -3.82
C TRP A 533 -5.23 23.12 -5.33
N VAL A 534 -4.87 21.90 -5.72
CA VAL A 534 -4.92 21.47 -7.12
C VAL A 534 -6.12 20.55 -7.25
N GLN A 535 -7.15 21.01 -7.96
CA GLN A 535 -8.38 20.25 -8.12
C GLN A 535 -8.14 19.07 -9.08
N SER A 536 -8.42 17.86 -8.61
CA SER A 536 -8.47 16.68 -9.47
C SER A 536 -9.74 16.68 -10.33
N GLU A 537 -9.67 15.98 -11.46
CA GLU A 537 -10.85 15.65 -12.26
C GLU A 537 -11.89 14.86 -11.45
N PRO A 538 -13.18 14.86 -11.84
CA PRO A 538 -14.21 14.07 -11.18
C PRO A 538 -13.82 12.60 -11.02
N ASN A 539 -14.22 12.01 -9.90
CA ASN A 539 -14.05 10.58 -9.59
C ASN A 539 -12.58 10.13 -9.55
N GLN A 540 -11.63 11.05 -9.41
CA GLN A 540 -10.21 10.78 -9.22
C GLN A 540 -9.77 11.02 -7.78
N GLU A 541 -8.59 10.50 -7.42
CA GLU A 541 -7.98 10.78 -6.12
C GLU A 541 -7.79 12.28 -5.91
N GLN A 542 -8.18 12.80 -4.75
CA GLN A 542 -7.88 14.18 -4.35
C GLN A 542 -6.77 14.21 -3.30
N VAL A 543 -5.69 14.91 -3.62
CA VAL A 543 -4.67 15.30 -2.65
C VAL A 543 -5.13 16.55 -1.89
N ILE A 544 -5.25 16.44 -0.57
CA ILE A 544 -5.75 17.49 0.31
C ILE A 544 -4.55 18.11 1.04
N PRO A 545 -4.22 19.39 0.84
CA PRO A 545 -3.14 19.99 1.60
C PRO A 545 -3.49 20.07 3.08
N LEU A 546 -2.52 19.79 3.95
CA LEU A 546 -2.70 19.81 5.40
C LEU A 546 -3.36 21.11 5.87
N CYS A 547 -4.33 20.97 6.76
CA CYS A 547 -5.20 22.01 7.31
C CYS A 547 -6.26 22.60 6.37
N HIS A 548 -6.32 22.21 5.10
CA HIS A 548 -7.40 22.68 4.23
C HIS A 548 -8.73 22.09 4.66
N ALA A 549 -9.73 22.95 4.78
CA ALA A 549 -11.11 22.54 4.89
C ALA A 549 -11.64 22.19 3.49
N TRP A 550 -12.44 21.13 3.39
CA TRP A 550 -12.93 20.61 2.12
C TRP A 550 -14.37 20.09 2.26
N GLN A 551 -15.04 19.96 1.12
CA GLN A 551 -16.43 19.50 1.02
C GLN A 551 -16.56 18.52 -0.16
N ILE A 552 -17.69 17.82 -0.21
CA ILE A 552 -18.01 16.89 -1.30
C ILE A 552 -19.01 17.58 -2.22
N GLU A 553 -18.63 17.79 -3.48
CA GLU A 553 -19.53 18.17 -4.58
C GLU A 553 -19.95 16.89 -5.32
N VAL A 554 -21.25 16.76 -5.58
CA VAL A 554 -21.84 15.68 -6.36
C VAL A 554 -22.68 16.28 -7.48
N GLU A 555 -22.42 15.86 -8.70
CA GLU A 555 -23.15 16.24 -9.90
C GLU A 555 -23.75 14.97 -10.53
N LEU A 556 -25.04 15.02 -10.87
CA LEU A 556 -25.72 13.92 -11.55
C LEU A 556 -25.59 14.10 -13.07
N ASP A 557 -25.12 13.08 -13.78
CA ASP A 557 -25.00 13.12 -15.25
C ASP A 557 -26.34 13.55 -15.89
N GLU A 558 -26.28 14.48 -16.84
CA GLU A 558 -27.44 14.99 -17.58
C GLU A 558 -28.25 13.89 -18.29
N LYS A 559 -27.60 12.76 -18.61
CA LYS A 559 -28.20 11.57 -19.24
C LYS A 559 -28.81 10.61 -18.24
N SER A 560 -28.70 10.88 -16.93
CA SER A 560 -29.34 10.04 -15.92
C SER A 560 -30.85 9.95 -16.21
N PRO A 561 -31.43 8.74 -16.27
CA PRO A 561 -32.84 8.58 -16.63
C PRO A 561 -33.80 9.05 -15.52
N LYS A 562 -33.28 9.25 -14.30
CA LYS A 562 -34.08 9.54 -13.10
C LYS A 562 -33.30 10.48 -12.16
N PRO A 563 -34.00 11.28 -11.36
CA PRO A 563 -33.37 11.98 -10.25
C PRO A 563 -32.97 11.00 -9.14
N LEU A 564 -31.94 11.34 -8.35
CA LEU A 564 -31.37 10.46 -7.33
C LEU A 564 -31.26 11.14 -5.97
N LEU A 565 -31.64 10.43 -4.91
CA LEU A 565 -31.24 10.76 -3.55
C LEU A 565 -29.76 10.44 -3.38
N VAL A 566 -28.98 11.44 -3.03
CA VAL A 566 -27.52 11.31 -2.87
C VAL A 566 -27.11 11.39 -1.41
N GLY A 567 -26.13 10.57 -1.04
CA GLY A 567 -25.46 10.63 0.26
C GLY A 567 -24.06 10.05 0.17
N ALA A 568 -23.25 10.25 1.19
CA ALA A 568 -21.86 9.80 1.20
C ALA A 568 -21.44 9.18 2.54
N LEU A 569 -20.39 8.36 2.50
CA LEU A 569 -19.66 7.85 3.64
C LEU A 569 -18.18 8.19 3.45
N VAL A 570 -17.57 8.84 4.44
CA VAL A 570 -16.13 9.07 4.50
C VAL A 570 -15.53 8.06 5.46
N LEU A 571 -14.69 7.18 4.93
CA LEU A 571 -14.01 6.13 5.67
C LEU A 571 -12.60 6.62 5.99
N SER A 572 -12.42 7.06 7.23
CA SER A 572 -11.13 7.52 7.74
C SER A 572 -10.28 6.34 8.18
N ASN A 573 -8.99 6.42 7.90
CA ASN A 573 -8.02 5.41 8.24
C ASN A 573 -7.83 5.19 9.77
N ASP A 574 -8.31 6.10 10.62
CA ASP A 574 -8.33 5.89 12.08
C ASP A 574 -9.51 5.01 12.57
N GLY A 575 -10.30 4.49 11.62
CA GLY A 575 -11.49 3.68 11.88
C GLY A 575 -12.77 4.50 11.98
N SER A 576 -12.70 5.83 11.95
CA SER A 576 -13.92 6.66 11.96
C SER A 576 -14.66 6.54 10.63
N VAL A 577 -15.99 6.48 10.69
CA VAL A 577 -16.88 6.53 9.53
C VAL A 577 -17.81 7.72 9.69
N PHE A 578 -17.84 8.61 8.72
CA PHE A 578 -18.70 9.79 8.72
C PHE A 578 -19.73 9.67 7.62
N GLY A 579 -21.01 9.68 7.96
CA GLY A 579 -22.06 9.66 6.95
C GLY A 579 -22.65 11.05 6.73
N ILE A 580 -22.81 11.38 5.45
CA ILE A 580 -23.15 12.71 4.94
C ILE A 580 -24.40 12.59 4.05
N PRO A 581 -25.31 13.57 4.08
CA PRO A 581 -25.30 14.72 4.98
C PRO A 581 -25.80 14.37 6.39
N GLU A 582 -25.23 15.02 7.41
CA GLU A 582 -25.55 14.72 8.82
C GLU A 582 -27.05 14.89 9.13
N ASP A 583 -27.67 15.92 8.54
CA ASP A 583 -29.10 16.23 8.67
C ASP A 583 -30.03 15.22 7.95
N GLY A 584 -29.43 14.33 7.15
CA GLY A 584 -30.14 13.34 6.35
C GLY A 584 -30.98 13.96 5.24
N TYR A 585 -30.51 15.04 4.61
CA TYR A 585 -31.04 15.66 3.38
C TYR A 585 -31.64 14.63 2.41
N LYS A 586 -32.80 14.96 1.84
CA LYS A 586 -33.62 14.03 1.04
C LYS A 586 -34.14 14.63 -0.26
N GLU A 587 -33.58 15.75 -0.70
CA GLU A 587 -34.02 16.27 -2.00
C GLU A 587 -33.28 15.52 -3.11
N PRO A 588 -34.02 14.97 -4.08
CA PRO A 588 -33.42 14.22 -5.16
C PRO A 588 -32.75 15.19 -6.13
N LEU A 589 -31.49 14.91 -6.44
CA LEU A 589 -30.70 15.65 -7.42
C LEU A 589 -31.22 15.30 -8.82
N LYS A 590 -31.59 16.30 -9.64
CA LYS A 590 -32.05 16.06 -11.01
C LYS A 590 -30.88 15.92 -11.98
N PRO A 591 -31.07 15.28 -13.16
CA PRO A 591 -30.02 15.20 -14.18
C PRO A 591 -29.47 16.58 -14.54
N GLY A 592 -28.14 16.73 -14.52
CA GLY A 592 -27.43 17.99 -14.74
C GLY A 592 -27.38 18.94 -13.53
N GLU A 593 -28.10 18.64 -12.45
CA GLU A 593 -27.98 19.41 -11.21
C GLU A 593 -26.75 18.94 -10.41
N LYS A 594 -26.23 19.86 -9.60
CA LYS A 594 -25.14 19.60 -8.67
C LYS A 594 -25.47 20.09 -7.28
N VAL A 595 -24.91 19.40 -6.28
CA VAL A 595 -25.04 19.74 -4.86
C VAL A 595 -23.66 19.70 -4.21
N ILE A 596 -23.39 20.65 -3.32
CA ILE A 596 -22.24 20.60 -2.41
C ILE A 596 -22.81 20.33 -1.03
N PHE A 597 -22.43 19.21 -0.42
CA PHE A 597 -22.89 18.90 0.94
C PHE A 597 -22.37 19.96 1.92
N ALA A 598 -23.24 20.36 2.87
CA ALA A 598 -22.93 21.44 3.81
C ALA A 598 -21.82 21.07 4.80
N ASP A 599 -21.65 19.77 5.04
CA ASP A 599 -20.64 19.18 5.92
C ASP A 599 -19.22 19.57 5.44
N ILE A 600 -18.42 20.09 6.37
CA ILE A 600 -17.05 20.55 6.11
C ILE A 600 -16.08 19.65 6.86
N LEU A 601 -15.16 19.05 6.11
CA LEU A 601 -14.14 18.16 6.61
C LEU A 601 -12.76 18.84 6.59
N LEU A 602 -11.83 18.37 7.42
CA LEU A 602 -10.49 18.94 7.54
C LEU A 602 -9.42 17.96 7.10
N GLY A 603 -8.50 18.40 6.23
CA GLY A 603 -7.27 17.67 5.92
C GLY A 603 -6.37 17.60 7.14
N SER A 604 -6.41 16.48 7.88
CA SER A 604 -5.66 16.26 9.11
C SER A 604 -4.72 15.06 9.00
N PRO A 605 -3.64 14.98 9.80
CA PRO A 605 -2.76 13.82 9.79
C PRO A 605 -3.52 12.52 10.15
N PRO A 606 -2.99 11.34 9.74
CA PRO A 606 -1.67 11.10 9.19
C PRO A 606 -1.49 11.55 7.73
N LEU A 607 -0.28 11.97 7.38
CA LEU A 607 0.06 12.36 6.01
C LEU A 607 0.32 11.14 5.13
N ASP A 608 0.03 11.26 3.84
CA ASP A 608 0.30 10.23 2.83
C ASP A 608 -0.34 8.88 3.20
N VAL A 609 -1.54 8.94 3.74
CA VAL A 609 -2.41 7.78 3.99
C VAL A 609 -3.71 8.01 3.25
N LEU A 610 -4.17 6.99 2.56
CA LEU A 610 -5.42 7.02 1.81
C LEU A 610 -6.61 6.87 2.78
N ASP A 611 -7.53 7.82 2.68
CA ASP A 611 -8.91 7.70 3.15
C ASP A 611 -9.81 7.44 1.93
N HIS A 612 -11.02 6.94 2.16
CA HIS A 612 -11.96 6.64 1.07
C HIS A 612 -13.28 7.41 1.23
N VAL A 613 -13.80 7.92 0.12
CA VAL A 613 -15.11 8.57 0.04
C VAL A 613 -16.01 7.75 -0.87
N LEU A 614 -17.09 7.23 -0.32
CA LEU A 614 -18.12 6.48 -1.03
C LEU A 614 -19.35 7.36 -1.17
N VAL A 615 -19.77 7.67 -2.39
CA VAL A 615 -20.98 8.45 -2.68
C VAL A 615 -21.99 7.55 -3.36
N PHE A 616 -23.23 7.60 -2.89
CA PHE A 616 -24.30 6.72 -3.31
C PHE A 616 -25.45 7.52 -3.92
N GLY A 617 -26.11 6.94 -4.92
CA GLY A 617 -27.31 7.49 -5.54
C GLY A 617 -28.42 6.45 -5.57
N THR A 618 -29.53 6.72 -4.89
CA THR A 618 -30.71 5.83 -4.86
C THR A 618 -31.96 6.52 -5.37
N GLN A 619 -32.92 5.75 -5.87
CA GLN A 619 -34.23 6.30 -6.24
C GLN A 619 -35.03 6.73 -5.00
N GLU A 620 -35.94 7.70 -5.15
CA GLU A 620 -36.80 8.17 -4.07
C GLU A 620 -37.65 7.06 -3.41
N SER A 621 -38.02 6.04 -4.19
CA SER A 621 -38.74 4.86 -3.72
C SER A 621 -37.88 3.94 -2.84
N ASN A 622 -36.56 4.13 -2.83
CA ASN A 622 -35.57 3.33 -2.09
C ASN A 622 -34.62 4.21 -1.29
N PRO A 623 -35.13 4.94 -0.28
CA PRO A 623 -34.31 5.84 0.50
C PRO A 623 -33.39 5.07 1.46
N VAL A 624 -32.13 5.46 1.52
CA VAL A 624 -31.14 4.96 2.48
C VAL A 624 -30.69 6.11 3.38
N GLN A 625 -30.66 5.88 4.69
CA GLN A 625 -30.14 6.85 5.65
C GLN A 625 -28.63 6.64 5.82
N TRP A 626 -27.85 7.16 4.87
CA TRP A 626 -26.41 6.98 4.81
C TRP A 626 -25.69 7.45 6.09
N ASN A 627 -26.15 8.54 6.71
CA ASN A 627 -25.65 9.03 8.00
C ASN A 627 -25.72 7.98 9.12
N LEU A 628 -26.76 7.15 9.15
CA LEU A 628 -26.91 6.09 10.15
C LEU A 628 -26.07 4.84 9.83
N LEU A 629 -25.53 4.73 8.61
CA LEU A 629 -24.60 3.65 8.28
C LEU A 629 -23.22 3.83 8.90
N ALA A 630 -23.01 4.86 9.72
CA ALA A 630 -21.89 4.93 10.67
C ALA A 630 -22.27 4.37 12.06
N ASP A 631 -23.55 4.29 12.41
CA ASP A 631 -24.03 3.97 13.76
C ASP A 631 -24.34 2.48 13.96
N THR A 632 -24.43 2.01 15.22
CA THR A 632 -24.82 0.63 15.59
C THR A 632 -26.24 0.26 15.13
N ALA A 633 -26.52 -1.02 14.95
CA ALA A 633 -27.81 -1.57 14.53
C ALA A 633 -28.96 -1.11 15.42
N LYS A 634 -28.72 -0.98 16.73
CA LYS A 634 -29.70 -0.43 17.67
C LYS A 634 -30.07 1.01 17.31
N THR A 635 -29.09 1.85 16.99
CA THR A 635 -29.32 3.24 16.59
C THR A 635 -29.98 3.31 15.20
N ARG A 636 -29.52 2.48 14.25
CA ARG A 636 -30.11 2.37 12.90
C ARG A 636 -31.58 2.00 12.94
N SER A 637 -31.97 1.08 13.82
CA SER A 637 -33.35 0.60 13.97
C SER A 637 -34.21 1.43 14.93
N GLY A 638 -33.59 2.13 15.88
CA GLY A 638 -34.27 2.82 16.99
C GLY A 638 -34.91 4.19 16.67
N LYS A 639 -34.62 4.82 15.53
CA LYS A 639 -35.17 6.15 15.14
C LYS A 639 -36.61 6.11 14.57
N GLY A 640 -37.38 5.06 14.86
CA GLY A 640 -38.84 5.08 14.73
C GLY A 640 -39.45 4.94 13.33
N LYS A 641 -38.66 4.65 12.28
CA LYS A 641 -39.18 4.25 10.96
C LYS A 641 -38.71 2.84 10.60
N PRO A 642 -39.58 1.95 10.09
CA PRO A 642 -39.18 0.64 9.60
C PRO A 642 -38.16 0.79 8.47
N MET A 643 -37.03 0.07 8.53
CA MET A 643 -36.12 -0.04 7.39
C MET A 643 -36.83 -0.75 6.25
N THR A 644 -36.79 -0.17 5.06
CA THR A 644 -37.35 -0.74 3.84
C THR A 644 -36.29 -0.79 2.74
N GLY A 645 -36.48 -1.71 1.80
CA GLY A 645 -35.64 -1.86 0.62
C GLY A 645 -34.16 -2.06 0.87
N LEU A 646 -33.31 -1.33 0.14
CA LEU A 646 -31.86 -1.46 0.19
C LEU A 646 -31.32 -1.20 1.60
N TYR A 647 -31.91 -0.29 2.36
CA TYR A 647 -31.45 0.02 3.71
C TYR A 647 -31.53 -1.22 4.64
N ARG A 648 -32.56 -2.05 4.50
CA ARG A 648 -32.71 -3.31 5.24
C ARG A 648 -31.68 -4.35 4.80
N VAL A 649 -31.40 -4.42 3.51
CA VAL A 649 -30.40 -5.34 2.93
C VAL A 649 -29.00 -4.98 3.42
N LEU A 650 -28.65 -3.69 3.41
CA LEU A 650 -27.38 -3.19 3.93
C LEU A 650 -27.26 -3.42 5.45
N ASP A 651 -28.33 -3.25 6.23
CA ASP A 651 -28.31 -3.57 7.66
C ASP A 651 -27.99 -5.04 7.93
N ARG A 652 -28.56 -5.98 7.16
CA ARG A 652 -28.25 -7.41 7.26
C ARG A 652 -26.84 -7.74 6.78
N TYR A 653 -26.37 -7.05 5.74
CA TYR A 653 -25.00 -7.23 5.23
C TYR A 653 -23.95 -6.86 6.28
N LEU A 654 -24.18 -5.76 7.01
CA LEU A 654 -23.29 -5.28 8.06
C LEU A 654 -23.41 -6.06 9.37
N ARG A 655 -24.25 -7.10 9.42
CA ARG A 655 -24.50 -7.96 10.58
C ARG A 655 -24.36 -9.43 10.17
N PRO A 656 -23.12 -9.97 10.19
CA PRO A 656 -22.87 -11.37 9.83
C PRO A 656 -23.82 -12.36 10.54
N GLY A 657 -24.20 -13.43 9.85
CA GLY A 657 -25.13 -14.44 10.34
C GLY A 657 -26.62 -14.05 10.31
N THR A 658 -26.96 -12.81 9.92
CA THR A 658 -28.37 -12.38 9.78
C THR A 658 -28.92 -12.52 8.35
N ARG A 659 -28.05 -12.75 7.36
CA ARG A 659 -28.44 -13.08 5.98
C ARG A 659 -29.01 -14.52 5.94
N GLY A 660 -30.10 -14.74 5.21
CA GLY A 660 -30.81 -16.03 5.15
C GLY A 660 -31.64 -16.40 6.39
N ALA A 661 -31.32 -15.86 7.57
CA ALA A 661 -31.95 -16.27 8.84
C ALA A 661 -33.48 -16.05 8.91
N GLN A 662 -34.01 -15.05 8.21
CA GLN A 662 -35.44 -14.82 8.07
C GLN A 662 -35.76 -14.43 6.63
N ARG A 663 -36.69 -15.16 6.02
CA ARG A 663 -37.15 -14.90 4.66
C ARG A 663 -37.71 -13.48 4.53
N LEU A 664 -37.24 -12.73 3.54
CA LEU A 664 -37.76 -11.39 3.27
C LEU A 664 -39.15 -11.50 2.62
N LYS A 665 -40.13 -10.81 3.22
CA LYS A 665 -41.50 -10.72 2.67
C LYS A 665 -41.60 -9.72 1.52
N THR A 666 -40.78 -8.68 1.55
CA THR A 666 -40.68 -7.66 0.50
C THR A 666 -39.21 -7.34 0.28
N VAL A 667 -38.78 -7.43 -0.98
CA VAL A 667 -37.45 -7.02 -1.42
C VAL A 667 -37.61 -5.88 -2.41
N ASP A 668 -36.81 -4.85 -2.22
CA ASP A 668 -36.74 -3.75 -3.16
C ASP A 668 -35.75 -4.11 -4.26
N THR A 669 -36.24 -4.09 -5.49
CA THR A 669 -35.49 -4.39 -6.70
C THR A 669 -35.18 -3.12 -7.49
N THR A 670 -35.26 -1.94 -6.89
CA THR A 670 -34.89 -0.69 -7.55
C THR A 670 -33.39 -0.61 -7.78
N THR A 671 -33.04 0.00 -8.91
CA THR A 671 -31.67 0.25 -9.32
C THR A 671 -31.05 1.40 -8.52
N TRP A 672 -29.75 1.33 -8.27
CA TRP A 672 -28.96 2.34 -7.55
C TRP A 672 -27.50 2.31 -7.99
N THR A 673 -26.73 3.35 -7.68
CA THR A 673 -25.33 3.46 -8.10
C THR A 673 -24.43 3.97 -6.99
N MET A 674 -23.14 3.72 -7.12
CA MET A 674 -22.10 4.21 -6.23
C MET A 674 -20.94 4.81 -7.03
N THR A 675 -20.29 5.81 -6.45
CA THR A 675 -18.97 6.30 -6.85
C THR A 675 -18.03 6.22 -5.67
N ALA A 676 -16.85 5.65 -5.88
CA ALA A 676 -15.79 5.58 -4.88
C ALA A 676 -14.56 6.34 -5.39
N LEU A 677 -13.98 7.16 -4.53
CA LEU A 677 -12.70 7.81 -4.77
C LEU A 677 -11.88 7.84 -3.48
N SER A 678 -10.58 8.06 -3.61
CA SER A 678 -9.67 8.15 -2.46
C SER A 678 -9.26 9.60 -2.21
N THR A 679 -8.90 9.90 -0.98
CA THR A 679 -8.24 11.17 -0.63
C THR A 679 -6.99 10.88 0.18
N ARG A 680 -6.01 11.77 0.13
CA ARG A 680 -4.88 11.72 1.06
C ARG A 680 -4.45 13.10 1.46
N VAL A 681 -4.02 13.24 2.71
CA VAL A 681 -3.54 14.51 3.22
C VAL A 681 -2.03 14.61 2.99
N GLU A 682 -1.60 15.64 2.28
CA GLU A 682 -0.18 15.94 2.07
C GLU A 682 0.26 17.13 2.91
N ALA A 683 1.53 17.17 3.32
CA ALA A 683 2.08 18.41 3.86
C ALA A 683 2.01 19.52 2.78
N ASN A 684 1.50 20.69 3.15
CA ASN A 684 1.32 21.80 2.21
C ASN A 684 2.61 22.23 1.48
N SER A 685 2.46 22.82 0.29
CA SER A 685 3.56 23.26 -0.57
C SER A 685 4.50 24.30 0.06
N ARG A 686 4.16 24.88 1.22
CA ARG A 686 5.09 25.70 2.02
C ARG A 686 6.35 24.95 2.49
N PHE A 687 6.39 23.63 2.34
CA PHE A 687 7.58 22.79 2.60
C PHE A 687 8.46 22.53 1.36
N VAL A 688 7.99 22.84 0.14
CA VAL A 688 8.72 22.59 -1.13
C VAL A 688 8.88 23.87 -1.97
N THR A 689 7.92 24.80 -1.90
CA THR A 689 7.92 26.10 -2.60
C THR A 689 7.18 27.16 -1.77
N PRO A 690 7.85 28.21 -1.25
CA PRO A 690 7.15 29.33 -0.64
C PRO A 690 6.38 30.08 -1.74
N ASP A 691 5.06 30.22 -1.56
CA ASP A 691 4.17 30.90 -2.50
C ASP A 691 4.79 32.22 -3.02
N SER A 692 4.86 32.33 -4.34
CA SER A 692 5.31 33.46 -5.14
C SER A 692 4.35 34.64 -5.04
N GLY A 693 4.13 35.14 -3.82
CA GLY A 693 3.35 36.35 -3.53
C GLY A 693 4.20 37.61 -3.39
N THR A 694 5.53 37.51 -3.33
CA THR A 694 6.42 38.67 -3.38
C THR A 694 6.96 38.85 -4.79
N THR A 695 6.53 39.93 -5.42
CA THR A 695 7.00 40.43 -6.70
C THR A 695 8.53 40.44 -6.79
N GLY A 696 9.07 39.79 -7.82
CA GLY A 696 10.26 40.29 -8.52
C GLY A 696 11.65 39.75 -8.15
N LYS A 697 11.82 38.54 -7.61
CA LYS A 697 13.15 37.89 -7.62
C LYS A 697 13.12 36.49 -8.21
N LYS A 698 13.77 36.32 -9.37
CA LYS A 698 14.15 35.01 -9.91
C LYS A 698 14.95 34.26 -8.84
N ILE A 699 14.53 33.03 -8.56
CA ILE A 699 15.29 32.08 -7.74
C ILE A 699 16.61 31.79 -8.45
N ASP A 700 17.74 32.09 -7.81
CA ASP A 700 19.07 31.72 -8.30
C ASP A 700 19.30 30.23 -8.03
N LYS A 701 19.77 29.48 -9.03
CA LYS A 701 19.86 28.01 -9.05
C LYS A 701 20.98 27.44 -8.14
N LYS A 702 21.49 28.21 -7.18
CA LYS A 702 22.47 27.75 -6.19
C LYS A 702 21.87 27.76 -4.78
N GLU A 703 21.51 26.55 -4.34
CA GLU A 703 21.49 26.11 -2.93
C GLU A 703 20.53 26.85 -1.97
N TYR A 704 19.36 26.23 -1.73
CA TYR A 704 18.29 26.75 -0.87
C TYR A 704 18.64 26.75 0.63
N THR A 705 18.24 27.82 1.33
CA THR A 705 18.02 27.89 2.78
C THR A 705 16.51 28.00 3.02
N ILE A 706 15.89 27.16 3.85
CA ILE A 706 14.46 27.34 4.21
C ILE A 706 14.34 28.41 5.30
N ALA A 707 14.04 29.65 4.91
CA ALA A 707 13.69 30.72 5.84
C ALA A 707 12.35 30.40 6.55
N ASN A 708 12.21 30.82 7.81
CA ASN A 708 11.03 30.56 8.66
C ASN A 708 10.60 29.08 8.79
N PHE A 709 11.54 28.14 8.71
CA PHE A 709 11.24 26.72 8.90
C PHE A 709 10.52 26.46 10.23
N ASN A 710 9.42 25.70 10.16
CA ASN A 710 8.65 25.30 11.33
C ASN A 710 8.95 23.84 11.67
N ILE A 711 9.69 23.60 12.75
CA ILE A 711 10.01 22.23 13.18
C ILE A 711 8.81 21.50 13.80
N ARG A 712 7.74 22.22 14.19
CA ARG A 712 6.61 21.66 14.96
C ARG A 712 6.01 20.38 14.37
N PRO A 713 5.82 20.24 13.04
CA PRO A 713 5.29 19.01 12.43
C PRO A 713 6.21 17.79 12.60
N TYR A 714 7.48 18.01 12.91
CA TYR A 714 8.50 16.99 13.09
C TYR A 714 8.79 16.69 14.56
N LEU A 715 8.17 17.43 15.49
CA LEU A 715 8.31 17.17 16.92
C LEU A 715 7.57 15.87 17.29
N PRO A 716 8.19 14.97 18.05
CA PRO A 716 7.50 13.82 18.64
C PRO A 716 6.27 14.28 19.44
N GLY A 717 5.22 13.44 19.52
CA GLY A 717 4.01 13.80 20.28
C GLY A 717 4.25 13.97 21.78
N ASN A 718 5.30 13.33 22.32
CA ASN A 718 5.67 13.42 23.73
C ASN A 718 6.65 14.59 23.96
N PRO A 719 6.25 15.68 24.67
CA PRO A 719 7.14 16.81 24.97
C PRO A 719 8.31 16.45 25.89
N ASP A 720 8.22 15.31 26.59
CA ASP A 720 9.29 14.80 27.43
C ASP A 720 10.32 13.94 26.70
N ALA A 721 10.06 13.56 25.45
CA ALA A 721 10.98 12.75 24.65
C ALA A 721 12.32 13.47 24.43
N ALA A 722 13.39 12.68 24.41
CA ALA A 722 14.73 13.18 24.14
C ALA A 722 14.79 13.89 22.78
N LEU A 723 14.17 13.30 21.75
CA LEU A 723 14.11 13.90 20.41
C LEU A 723 13.31 15.21 20.40
N TYR A 724 12.18 15.27 21.13
CA TYR A 724 11.39 16.51 21.24
C TYR A 724 12.21 17.62 21.88
N LYS A 725 12.86 17.35 23.01
CA LYS A 725 13.66 18.33 23.75
C LYS A 725 14.80 18.87 22.88
N VAL A 726 15.47 18.02 22.11
CA VAL A 726 16.55 18.44 21.20
C VAL A 726 16.01 19.25 20.02
N LEU A 727 14.95 18.80 19.34
CA LEU A 727 14.37 19.53 18.21
C LEU A 727 13.75 20.87 18.66
N GLN A 728 13.15 20.93 19.84
CA GLN A 728 12.64 22.17 20.40
C GLN A 728 13.77 23.17 20.70
N LYS A 729 14.93 22.70 21.19
CA LYS A 729 16.10 23.57 21.39
C LYS A 729 16.76 23.98 20.08
N ALA A 730 16.73 23.11 19.06
CA ALA A 730 17.13 23.46 17.71
C ALA A 730 16.27 24.59 17.12
N ASP A 731 14.94 24.48 17.23
CA ASP A 731 13.99 25.52 16.78
C ASP A 731 14.09 26.80 17.61
N TRP A 732 14.30 26.71 18.92
CA TRP A 732 14.58 27.89 19.74
C TRP A 732 15.85 28.60 19.28
N LEU A 733 16.95 27.89 19.05
CA LEU A 733 18.21 28.48 18.60
C LEU A 733 18.07 29.09 17.20
N TYR A 734 17.28 28.47 16.34
CA TYR A 734 16.92 29.00 15.01
C TYR A 734 16.10 30.30 15.11
N ARG A 735 15.08 30.33 15.97
CA ARG A 735 14.24 31.53 16.19
C ARG A 735 14.97 32.66 16.90
N TYR A 736 15.87 32.34 17.83
CA TYR A 736 16.73 33.32 18.50
C TYR A 736 17.55 34.14 17.49
N ALA A 737 18.00 33.50 16.41
CA ALA A 737 18.61 34.20 15.28
C ALA A 737 17.60 35.05 14.47
N ALA A 738 16.37 34.56 14.29
CA ALA A 738 15.33 35.23 13.51
C ALA A 738 14.69 36.46 14.21
N ASP A 739 14.64 36.54 15.54
CA ASP A 739 14.12 37.74 16.23
C ASP A 739 15.06 38.97 16.11
N ARG A 740 16.34 38.74 15.77
CA ARG A 740 17.32 39.81 15.49
C ARG A 740 17.23 40.36 14.05
N TYR A 741 16.44 39.72 13.19
CA TYR A 741 16.28 40.00 11.74
C TYR A 741 15.79 41.42 11.45
N VAL A 742 15.06 42.04 12.38
CA VAL A 742 14.52 43.39 12.26
C VAL A 742 15.59 44.48 12.46
N THR A 743 16.72 44.17 13.12
CA THR A 743 17.69 45.19 13.57
C THR A 743 19.00 45.26 12.79
N THR A 744 19.37 44.26 11.98
CA THR A 744 20.72 44.19 11.36
C THR A 744 20.75 43.93 9.85
N GLY A 745 19.64 44.13 9.12
CA GLY A 745 19.66 44.24 7.66
C GLY A 745 19.98 42.96 6.88
N GLY A 746 19.34 41.83 7.23
CA GLY A 746 19.25 40.67 6.32
C GLY A 746 20.30 39.57 6.48
N ILE A 747 20.71 39.28 7.72
CA ILE A 747 21.60 38.14 8.04
C ILE A 747 20.71 37.08 8.71
N ASP A 748 20.52 35.89 8.08
CA ASP A 748 19.96 34.72 8.79
C ASP A 748 20.90 34.33 9.98
N GLY A 749 20.50 33.56 10.99
CA GLY A 749 21.49 33.02 11.97
C GLY A 749 22.14 33.99 12.98
N VAL A 750 22.86 33.41 13.96
CA VAL A 750 23.64 34.13 14.98
C VAL A 750 25.05 34.40 14.41
N PRO A 751 25.58 35.64 14.45
CA PRO A 751 26.92 35.95 13.90
C PRO A 751 28.02 35.18 14.62
N TYR A 752 29.11 34.86 13.93
CA TYR A 752 30.20 34.03 14.46
C TYR A 752 31.31 34.84 15.13
N LYS A 753 31.79 34.35 16.29
CA LYS A 753 33.09 34.71 16.86
C LYS A 753 33.58 33.56 17.72
N GLN A 754 34.81 33.10 17.53
CA GLN A 754 35.40 32.10 18.41
C GLN A 754 35.53 32.69 19.82
N HIS A 755 34.82 32.10 20.79
CA HIS A 755 34.91 32.53 22.18
C HIS A 755 34.74 31.35 23.15
N SER A 756 35.26 31.53 24.36
CA SER A 756 34.96 30.66 25.49
C SER A 756 33.50 30.86 25.89
N TRP A 757 32.74 29.78 26.08
CA TRP A 757 31.33 29.84 26.51
C TRP A 757 31.23 30.14 28.02
N ASN A 758 31.79 31.28 28.44
CA ASN A 758 31.99 31.64 29.85
C ASN A 758 31.19 32.87 30.29
N LYS A 759 30.28 33.39 29.44
CA LYS A 759 29.36 34.45 29.86
C LYS A 759 28.26 33.90 30.77
N PRO A 760 27.74 34.71 31.73
CA PRO A 760 26.69 34.32 32.67
C PRO A 760 25.43 33.71 32.03
N THR A 761 25.00 34.18 30.85
CA THR A 761 23.82 33.64 30.16
C THR A 761 24.08 33.17 28.73
N ASP A 762 23.20 32.33 28.21
CA ASP A 762 23.27 31.87 26.81
C ASP A 762 23.10 33.02 25.83
N GLU A 763 22.23 33.98 26.14
CA GLU A 763 22.03 35.15 25.30
C GLU A 763 23.29 36.03 25.22
N GLU A 764 24.07 36.12 26.31
CA GLU A 764 25.34 36.85 26.31
C GLU A 764 26.43 36.10 25.55
N ASN A 765 26.44 34.77 25.62
CA ASN A 765 27.34 33.96 24.80
C ASN A 765 26.96 34.05 23.32
N LEU A 766 25.68 33.89 22.98
CA LEU A 766 25.16 33.95 21.61
C LEU A 766 25.28 35.35 20.99
N LYS A 767 25.33 36.43 21.77
CA LYS A 767 25.68 37.78 21.27
C LYS A 767 27.10 37.84 20.69
N VAL A 768 27.99 36.98 21.16
CA VAL A 768 29.39 36.90 20.71
C VAL A 768 29.49 35.91 19.55
N GLY A 769 28.79 34.78 19.60
CA GLY A 769 28.50 33.94 18.43
C GLY A 769 28.36 32.46 18.74
N ILE A 770 28.20 31.60 17.73
CA ILE A 770 28.19 30.13 17.91
C ILE A 770 28.91 29.40 16.76
N ASP A 771 29.70 28.38 17.12
CA ASP A 771 30.52 27.56 16.23
C ASP A 771 29.74 26.36 15.62
N CYS A 772 30.27 25.75 14.57
CA CYS A 772 29.60 24.83 13.67
C CYS A 772 28.98 23.61 14.35
N SER A 773 29.81 22.71 14.86
CA SER A 773 29.32 21.52 15.55
C SER A 773 28.78 21.87 16.93
N ARG A 774 29.08 23.07 17.48
CA ARG A 774 28.52 23.53 18.77
C ARG A 774 27.02 23.72 18.72
N ALA A 775 26.41 24.03 17.57
CA ALA A 775 24.96 24.21 17.48
C ALA A 775 24.19 22.91 17.80
N ILE A 776 24.63 21.77 17.25
CA ILE A 776 24.05 20.46 17.56
C ILE A 776 24.25 20.16 19.04
N TRP A 777 25.47 20.29 19.54
CA TRP A 777 25.77 20.00 20.94
C TRP A 777 25.12 20.96 21.92
N PHE A 778 24.88 22.21 21.53
CA PHE A 778 24.10 23.17 22.29
C PHE A 778 22.67 22.67 22.47
N ALA A 779 22.03 22.20 21.40
CA ALA A 779 20.68 21.63 21.48
C ALA A 779 20.63 20.44 22.44
N PHE A 780 21.57 19.48 22.34
CA PHE A 780 21.67 18.35 23.29
C PHE A 780 21.91 18.81 24.73
N THR A 781 22.86 19.74 24.93
CA THR A 781 23.21 20.26 26.27
C THR A 781 22.02 20.95 26.93
N ARG A 782 21.29 21.77 26.18
CA ARG A 782 20.12 22.53 26.66
C ARG A 782 18.84 21.71 26.70
N ALA A 783 18.80 20.58 26.00
CA ALA A 783 17.81 19.53 26.19
C ALA A 783 18.09 18.67 27.44
N GLY A 784 19.24 18.89 28.12
CA GLY A 784 19.62 18.13 29.31
C GLY A 784 20.13 16.72 29.01
N LEU A 785 20.54 16.45 27.77
CA LEU A 785 20.95 15.13 27.31
C LEU A 785 22.48 15.04 27.19
N PRO A 786 23.12 14.05 27.82
CA PRO A 786 24.55 13.79 27.61
C PRO A 786 24.78 13.21 26.21
N TYR A 787 25.92 13.54 25.63
CA TYR A 787 26.31 13.05 24.29
C TYR A 787 27.72 12.44 24.28
N ASN A 788 28.40 12.40 25.42
CA ASN A 788 29.62 11.63 25.67
C ASN A 788 29.77 11.34 27.18
N ARG A 789 30.72 10.49 27.56
CA ARG A 789 31.01 10.10 28.97
C ARG A 789 32.12 10.93 29.62
N SER A 790 32.41 12.14 29.12
CA SER A 790 33.48 12.96 29.72
C SER A 790 33.10 13.46 31.12
N GLU A 791 33.69 12.87 32.16
CA GLU A 791 33.48 13.29 33.56
C GLU A 791 33.90 14.74 33.81
N LYS A 792 35.01 15.18 33.18
CA LYS A 792 35.53 16.56 33.24
C LYS A 792 34.49 17.61 32.84
N TYR A 793 33.57 17.27 31.95
CA TYR A 793 32.52 18.17 31.44
C TYR A 793 31.11 17.64 31.74
N GLN A 794 30.96 16.71 32.71
CA GLN A 794 29.68 16.09 33.07
C GLN A 794 28.88 15.56 31.85
N GLY A 795 29.57 14.98 30.88
CA GLY A 795 28.99 14.43 29.65
C GLY A 795 28.49 15.46 28.63
N LYS A 796 28.89 16.73 28.78
CA LYS A 796 28.49 17.87 27.94
C LYS A 796 29.69 18.58 27.29
N GLY A 797 30.82 17.90 27.16
CA GLY A 797 32.02 18.46 26.53
C GLY A 797 31.90 18.47 25.02
N TYR A 798 32.17 19.61 24.38
CA TYR A 798 32.13 19.78 22.92
C TYR A 798 32.92 18.70 22.16
N LEU A 799 32.34 18.16 21.08
CA LEU A 799 32.99 17.22 20.16
C LEU A 799 33.17 17.88 18.79
N SER A 800 34.42 18.02 18.32
CA SER A 800 34.71 18.44 16.95
C SER A 800 34.46 17.30 15.95
N THR A 801 34.24 17.59 14.67
CA THR A 801 33.98 16.55 13.67
C THR A 801 35.17 15.59 13.52
N ALA A 802 36.40 16.04 13.79
CA ALA A 802 37.58 15.16 13.84
C ALA A 802 37.50 14.10 14.95
N VAL A 803 36.94 14.46 16.11
CA VAL A 803 36.74 13.53 17.24
C VAL A 803 35.52 12.61 17.02
N MET A 804 34.61 13.01 16.13
CA MET A 804 33.43 12.24 15.76
C MET A 804 33.70 11.11 14.76
N VAL A 805 34.91 11.00 14.18
CA VAL A 805 35.23 10.02 13.12
C VAL A 805 36.06 8.86 13.66
N GLY A 806 35.76 7.63 13.19
CA GLY A 806 36.53 6.41 13.48
C GLY A 806 35.94 5.52 14.59
N ALA A 807 36.38 4.26 14.63
CA ALA A 807 35.83 3.21 15.52
C ALA A 807 36.00 3.50 17.03
N LYS A 808 36.96 4.37 17.41
CA LYS A 808 37.19 4.80 18.80
C LYS A 808 36.63 6.20 19.10
N SER A 809 35.73 6.70 18.26
CA SER A 809 35.05 7.98 18.43
C SER A 809 34.31 8.04 19.77
N ARG A 810 34.32 9.21 20.42
CA ARG A 810 33.54 9.45 21.65
C ARG A 810 32.03 9.45 21.41
N MET A 811 31.61 9.52 20.15
CA MET A 811 30.21 9.36 19.78
C MET A 811 29.65 8.00 20.22
N ASN A 812 30.47 6.95 20.22
CA ASN A 812 30.07 5.59 20.63
C ASN A 812 29.57 5.50 22.08
N ASP A 813 29.83 6.51 22.91
CA ASP A 813 29.40 6.55 24.32
C ASP A 813 27.88 6.56 24.47
N GLU A 814 27.18 7.32 23.60
CA GLU A 814 25.72 7.54 23.66
C GLU A 814 25.02 7.35 22.29
N PHE A 815 25.78 7.19 21.21
CA PHE A 815 25.27 7.03 19.84
C PHE A 815 25.70 5.69 19.25
N ASP A 816 24.85 5.14 18.39
CA ASP A 816 25.18 4.03 17.50
C ASP A 816 25.61 4.58 16.13
N SER A 817 26.56 3.93 15.49
CA SER A 817 26.93 4.29 14.11
C SER A 817 25.77 3.92 13.17
N CYS A 818 25.37 4.88 12.32
CA CYS A 818 24.48 4.64 11.19
C CYS A 818 25.24 4.72 9.84
N MET A 819 26.58 4.64 9.88
CA MET A 819 27.37 4.55 8.65
C MET A 819 27.06 3.23 7.94
N GLY A 820 26.57 3.33 6.71
CA GLY A 820 26.12 2.18 5.92
C GLY A 820 24.62 1.87 6.02
N ASP A 821 23.86 2.59 6.87
CA ASP A 821 22.39 2.48 6.89
C ASP A 821 21.80 3.29 5.70
N PRO A 822 21.11 2.65 4.74
CA PRO A 822 20.50 3.36 3.60
C PRO A 822 19.27 4.18 4.02
N LYS A 823 18.70 3.92 5.21
CA LYS A 823 17.46 4.54 5.71
C LYS A 823 17.75 5.44 6.90
N LEU A 824 18.23 6.65 6.62
CA LEU A 824 18.38 7.71 7.62
C LEU A 824 17.04 8.02 8.32
N ARG A 825 17.11 8.45 9.58
CA ARG A 825 15.96 8.77 10.45
C ARG A 825 16.05 10.20 10.94
N ILE A 826 14.90 10.76 11.33
CA ILE A 826 14.87 12.05 12.03
C ILE A 826 15.74 11.98 13.30
N GLY A 827 16.55 13.01 13.53
CA GLY A 827 17.49 13.08 14.64
C GLY A 827 18.85 12.41 14.40
N ASP A 828 19.04 11.72 13.27
CA ASP A 828 20.36 11.19 12.90
C ASP A 828 21.34 12.35 12.66
N VAL A 829 22.56 12.24 13.21
CA VAL A 829 23.60 13.25 13.11
C VAL A 829 24.63 12.81 12.07
N LEU A 830 24.69 13.54 10.96
CA LEU A 830 25.61 13.29 9.86
C LEU A 830 26.84 14.19 9.96
N VAL A 831 28.01 13.61 9.66
CA VAL A 831 29.31 14.29 9.69
C VAL A 831 29.94 14.24 8.31
N TYR A 832 30.31 15.40 7.79
CA TYR A 832 30.97 15.56 6.51
C TYR A 832 32.37 16.12 6.73
N ARG A 833 33.36 15.67 5.94
CA ARG A 833 34.73 16.21 5.99
C ARG A 833 35.33 16.34 4.59
N ASP A 834 36.18 17.35 4.43
CA ASP A 834 37.01 17.55 3.26
C ASP A 834 38.44 17.06 3.56
N ALA A 835 38.83 15.96 2.91
CA ALA A 835 40.15 15.36 3.12
C ALA A 835 41.31 16.27 2.66
N LYS A 836 41.07 17.21 1.75
CA LYS A 836 42.09 18.13 1.21
C LYS A 836 42.25 19.39 2.06
N ARG A 837 41.14 19.95 2.55
CA ARG A 837 41.14 21.19 3.35
C ARG A 837 41.17 20.95 4.86
N GLY A 838 40.84 19.73 5.31
CA GLY A 838 40.95 19.31 6.69
C GLY A 838 39.81 19.74 7.60
N ASP A 839 38.75 20.34 7.06
CA ASP A 839 37.55 20.84 7.76
C ASP A 839 36.33 19.93 7.60
N GLY A 840 35.31 20.12 8.44
CA GLY A 840 34.10 19.33 8.44
C GLY A 840 32.83 20.01 8.95
N HIS A 841 31.69 19.39 8.65
CA HIS A 841 30.35 19.89 8.98
C HIS A 841 29.54 18.84 9.73
N THR A 842 28.61 19.31 10.57
CA THR A 842 27.68 18.44 11.29
C THR A 842 26.26 18.92 11.11
N VAL A 843 25.37 18.00 10.75
CA VAL A 843 23.95 18.26 10.52
C VAL A 843 23.10 17.19 11.17
N MET A 844 21.89 17.53 11.59
CA MET A 844 20.90 16.62 12.13
C MET A 844 19.75 16.48 11.12
N VAL A 845 19.41 15.25 10.74
CA VAL A 845 18.32 14.95 9.81
C VAL A 845 16.98 15.35 10.43
N ILE A 846 16.14 16.05 9.66
CA ILE A 846 14.79 16.46 10.06
C ILE A 846 13.73 15.70 9.25
N ASP A 847 13.94 15.57 7.93
CA ASP A 847 13.11 14.72 7.06
C ASP A 847 14.02 13.90 6.12
N PRO A 848 14.13 12.58 6.31
CA PRO A 848 15.01 11.75 5.49
C PRO A 848 14.53 11.62 4.04
N LYS A 849 13.21 11.62 3.80
CA LYS A 849 12.61 11.46 2.46
C LYS A 849 12.72 12.74 1.64
N LYS A 850 12.36 13.88 2.26
CA LYS A 850 12.48 15.21 1.63
C LYS A 850 13.91 15.77 1.69
N ARG A 851 14.81 15.00 2.30
CA ARG A 851 16.25 15.29 2.44
C ARG A 851 16.56 16.60 3.14
N ILE A 852 15.79 16.88 4.19
CA ILE A 852 15.83 18.07 5.03
C ILE A 852 16.71 17.78 6.25
N ALA A 853 17.70 18.63 6.51
CA ALA A 853 18.55 18.55 7.70
C ALA A 853 18.81 19.92 8.31
N TRP A 854 18.85 20.01 9.64
CA TRP A 854 19.21 21.21 10.39
C TRP A 854 20.65 21.10 10.86
N GLY A 855 21.47 22.09 10.55
CA GLY A 855 22.86 22.13 10.95
C GLY A 855 23.55 23.36 10.41
N SER A 856 24.88 23.34 10.47
CA SER A 856 25.68 24.54 10.27
C SER A 856 26.81 24.31 9.24
N HIS A 857 27.21 25.37 8.55
CA HIS A 857 28.31 25.43 7.57
C HIS A 857 29.57 26.04 8.19
N GLY A 858 30.50 25.27 8.77
CA GLY A 858 31.73 25.87 9.32
C GLY A 858 32.96 25.02 9.40
N TRP A 859 34.10 25.68 9.61
CA TRP A 859 35.44 25.14 9.55
C TRP A 859 35.94 24.67 10.94
N ASP A 860 36.25 23.38 11.10
CA ASP A 860 36.74 22.78 12.35
C ASP A 860 38.05 21.98 12.16
N GLY A 861 39.00 22.61 11.46
CA GLY A 861 40.26 22.02 10.98
C GLY A 861 41.17 21.34 12.01
N ASN A 862 42.11 20.51 11.52
CA ASN A 862 43.12 19.82 12.34
C ASN A 862 44.42 20.66 12.45
N GLU A 863 44.67 21.27 13.61
CA GLU A 863 45.82 22.14 13.90
C GLU A 863 47.19 21.50 13.54
N LYS A 864 47.32 20.17 13.58
CA LYS A 864 48.60 19.46 13.36
C LYS A 864 49.05 19.36 11.89
N LEU A 865 48.18 19.60 10.91
CA LEU A 865 48.48 19.37 9.49
C LEU A 865 48.80 20.64 8.68
N LEU A 866 48.37 21.82 9.14
CA LEU A 866 48.36 23.03 8.28
C LEU A 866 49.12 24.24 8.86
N GLY A 867 49.62 24.19 10.10
CA GLY A 867 50.45 25.25 10.69
C GLY A 867 49.79 26.63 10.81
N ILE A 868 48.49 26.73 10.57
CA ILE A 868 47.67 27.94 10.70
C ILE A 868 46.76 27.75 11.92
N LYS A 869 46.67 28.77 12.77
CA LYS A 869 45.74 28.78 13.90
C LYS A 869 44.32 28.75 13.36
N GLU A 870 43.52 27.84 13.91
CA GLU A 870 42.20 27.51 13.42
C GLU A 870 41.29 28.74 13.13
N ASP A 871 40.88 28.97 11.87
CA ASP A 871 39.69 29.79 11.53
C ASP A 871 39.19 29.63 10.06
N THR A 872 37.85 29.70 9.84
CA THR A 872 37.15 30.66 8.95
C THR A 872 35.68 30.29 8.63
N GLY A 873 34.75 30.63 9.54
CA GLY A 873 33.35 31.06 9.26
C GLY A 873 32.19 30.06 9.32
N ILE A 874 31.03 30.50 9.86
CA ILE A 874 29.67 30.07 9.45
C ILE A 874 28.82 31.27 9.07
N GLU A 875 28.24 31.16 7.87
CA GLU A 875 27.04 31.86 7.44
C GLU A 875 25.83 30.89 7.55
N TYR A 876 24.89 31.23 8.44
CA TYR A 876 23.49 30.76 8.41
C TYR A 876 23.17 29.31 8.82
N GLN A 877 22.13 29.15 9.64
CA GLN A 877 21.48 27.84 9.87
C GLN A 877 20.66 27.51 8.63
N ARG A 878 20.98 26.41 7.95
CA ARG A 878 20.26 26.02 6.73
C ARG A 878 19.54 24.71 6.93
N ILE A 879 18.30 24.72 6.48
CA ILE A 879 17.60 23.53 6.09
C ILE A 879 17.66 23.45 4.57
N ARG A 880 18.23 22.36 4.05
CA ARG A 880 18.52 22.17 2.63
C ARG A 880 17.78 20.93 2.14
N ILE A 881 17.35 20.92 0.87
CA ILE A 881 17.00 19.71 0.12
C ILE A 881 18.23 19.30 -0.69
N LYS A 882 18.62 18.03 -0.64
CA LYS A 882 19.85 17.54 -1.29
C LYS A 882 19.57 16.51 -2.38
N LYS A 883 20.42 16.46 -3.41
CA LYS A 883 20.39 15.39 -4.43
C LYS A 883 20.85 14.03 -3.88
N ASP A 884 21.67 14.04 -2.84
CA ASP A 884 22.19 12.86 -2.16
C ASP A 884 22.56 13.22 -0.70
N TRP A 885 22.71 12.20 0.16
CA TRP A 885 23.23 12.37 1.54
C TRP A 885 24.76 12.20 1.61
N GLU A 886 25.43 12.08 0.47
CA GLU A 886 26.86 11.80 0.39
C GLU A 886 27.70 13.06 0.43
N ARG A 887 27.15 14.19 -0.06
CA ARG A 887 27.86 15.46 -0.17
C ARG A 887 27.05 16.61 0.41
N TRP A 888 27.70 17.52 1.13
CA TRP A 888 26.99 18.61 1.82
C TRP A 888 27.03 19.97 1.10
N ASP A 889 28.20 20.46 0.71
CA ASP A 889 28.38 21.76 0.04
C ASP A 889 29.15 21.60 -1.29
N ARG A 890 30.43 21.23 -1.22
CA ARG A 890 31.34 21.13 -2.35
C ARG A 890 31.68 19.68 -2.68
N SER A 891 32.18 19.45 -3.88
CA SER A 891 32.53 18.10 -4.37
C SER A 891 33.57 17.37 -3.51
N THR A 892 34.40 18.11 -2.77
CA THR A 892 35.41 17.55 -1.86
C THR A 892 34.90 17.25 -0.45
N MET A 893 33.70 17.70 -0.08
CA MET A 893 33.12 17.53 1.25
C MET A 893 32.21 16.30 1.30
N LYS A 894 32.77 15.16 1.69
CA LYS A 894 32.09 13.86 1.69
C LYS A 894 31.59 13.48 3.08
N ARG A 895 30.49 12.73 3.15
CA ARG A 895 30.00 12.13 4.40
C ARG A 895 31.03 11.11 4.88
N VAL A 896 31.50 11.26 6.11
CA VAL A 896 32.53 10.40 6.72
C VAL A 896 32.07 9.73 8.01
N ALA A 897 30.99 10.22 8.64
CA ALA A 897 30.36 9.53 9.76
C ALA A 897 28.84 9.82 9.82
N CYS A 898 28.11 8.93 10.50
CA CYS A 898 26.68 9.00 10.75
C CYS A 898 26.44 8.41 12.14
N TRP A 899 25.70 9.14 12.97
CA TRP A 899 25.47 8.79 14.36
C TRP A 899 23.99 8.89 14.74
N ARG A 900 23.45 7.84 15.34
CA ARG A 900 22.07 7.77 15.82
C ARG A 900 22.07 7.76 17.34
N TYR A 901 21.39 8.73 17.96
CA TYR A 901 21.33 8.79 19.42
C TYR A 901 20.47 7.64 19.95
N ARG A 902 21.03 6.82 20.87
CA ARG A 902 20.37 5.58 21.33
C ARG A 902 18.98 5.81 21.92
N ARG A 903 18.76 6.96 22.57
CA ARG A 903 17.44 7.28 23.15
C ARG A 903 16.42 7.70 22.09
N PHE A 904 16.84 8.29 20.97
CA PHE A 904 15.92 8.61 19.86
C PHE A 904 15.38 7.33 19.21
N ALA A 905 16.25 6.35 18.98
CA ALA A 905 15.88 5.07 18.36
C ALA A 905 14.83 4.30 19.17
N ASN A 906 14.81 4.47 20.50
CA ASN A 906 13.82 3.84 21.38
C ASN A 906 12.51 4.65 21.45
N GLU A 907 12.44 5.89 20.97
CA GLU A 907 11.31 6.83 21.11
C GLU A 907 10.61 7.17 19.78
N ALA A 908 11.25 6.88 18.64
CA ALA A 908 10.71 7.12 17.30
C ALA A 908 9.45 6.28 16.96
N ASP A 909 9.20 5.19 17.69
CA ASP A 909 8.02 4.33 17.52
C ASP A 909 6.71 4.94 18.08
N THR A 910 6.77 6.17 18.61
CA THR A 910 5.65 6.92 19.20
C THR A 910 5.37 8.25 18.47
N LEU A 911 5.22 8.21 17.16
CA LEU A 911 4.55 9.29 16.42
C LEU A 911 3.03 9.12 16.55
N GLY A 912 2.38 10.10 17.21
CA GLY A 912 0.93 10.28 17.20
C GLY A 912 0.20 10.07 18.54
N GLN A 913 0.53 10.79 19.61
CA GLN A 913 -0.44 10.98 20.71
C GLN A 913 -1.32 12.20 20.40
N ARG A 914 -2.60 12.00 20.09
CA ARG A 914 -3.65 13.03 20.21
C ARG A 914 -4.12 13.04 21.67
N ASP A 915 -3.91 14.14 22.37
CA ASP A 915 -4.86 14.57 23.41
C ASP A 915 -5.87 15.49 22.71
N LYS A 916 -7.14 15.07 22.75
CA LYS A 916 -8.31 15.65 22.06
C LYS A 916 -8.32 15.43 20.54
N MET A 917 -9.31 14.65 20.09
CA MET A 917 -9.91 14.83 18.76
C MET A 917 -10.19 16.33 18.55
N PRO A 918 -9.78 16.94 17.43
CA PRO A 918 -10.73 17.78 16.74
C PRO A 918 -11.73 16.84 16.07
N ALA A 919 -13.02 17.11 16.24
CA ALA A 919 -14.00 16.62 15.29
C ALA A 919 -13.46 16.95 13.89
N THR A 920 -13.35 15.95 13.02
CA THR A 920 -13.04 16.14 11.61
C THR A 920 -14.07 17.04 10.92
N ILE A 921 -15.19 17.30 11.60
CA ILE A 921 -16.29 18.19 11.24
C ILE A 921 -16.12 19.54 11.97
N CYS A 922 -16.16 20.64 11.23
CA CYS A 922 -16.23 21.98 11.82
C CYS A 922 -17.59 22.19 12.52
N ASP A 923 -17.61 22.81 13.70
CA ASP A 923 -18.88 23.09 14.40
C ASP A 923 -19.74 24.18 13.71
N ALA A 924 -20.96 24.39 14.20
CA ALA A 924 -21.92 25.37 13.67
C ALA A 924 -21.40 26.83 13.71
N ASP A 925 -20.43 27.12 14.59
CA ASP A 925 -19.76 28.41 14.69
C ASP A 925 -18.47 28.46 13.84
N ARG A 926 -18.22 27.43 13.02
CA ARG A 926 -17.04 27.22 12.16
C ARG A 926 -15.72 27.22 12.94
N ASN A 927 -15.74 26.89 14.23
CA ASN A 927 -14.52 26.66 15.01
C ASN A 927 -13.97 25.29 14.65
N CYS A 928 -13.19 25.26 13.57
CA CYS A 928 -12.42 24.08 13.15
C CYS A 928 -11.16 23.93 14.04
N GLY A 929 -11.34 23.75 15.36
CA GLY A 929 -10.27 23.60 16.35
C GLY A 929 -9.50 24.91 16.69
N SER A 930 -9.30 25.15 17.98
CA SER A 930 -8.49 26.26 18.54
C SER A 930 -7.00 25.98 18.51
#